data_AF-A0A3A1XGG4-F1
#
_entry.id   AF-A0A3A1XGG4-F1
#
_cell.length_a   1.000
_cell.length_b   1.000
_cell.length_c   1.000
_cell.angle_alpha   90.00
_cell.angle_beta   90.00
_cell.angle_gamma   90.00
#
_symmetry.space_group_name_H-M   'P 1'
#
loop_
_entity.id
_entity.type
_entity.pdbx_description
1 polymer ?
#
loop_
_entity_poly.entity_id
_entity_poly.type
_entity_poly.pdbx_seq_one_letter_code
_entity_poly.pdbx_strand_id
1 'polypeptide(L)'
;MKKYGGKHNSARSDNNMRTSMKRKTIRRMSAFFASIFIIPTIFCSHLALGYDEPGVFYKVSDTIEWLKDRTYRRKLSATPNYWGKGYMSYCIEAGADFKRDSDDWRQELGKDYRIAAKMIKTYSNNSDPISQASVAFTMHDHFDLTKDEWKKAVDNGFEDVSTDTLKKNAKNWWEEAERNTPMTLDFNQKYTSGKHAGVVRVIVRNIDGNPLKDVPIRLESENGLVKFNGGKQSVEVKSKNGAVDIPWSSSGNGSAKVKVGFLAPKAERYYSPKYQDEIRSISDAEYSEKIVFEVKNSFQPTLTSKVAKHELRVGENVDSTVTSGVREKDSWINGVSLHAQGYYFVGSAKDILQIRQRNNGESAVQYLKRIRALPNLRQVAASRAYFSRANESVNTKAKRANGDISASDLKEAEDYKVADNEAGLFGTWVWIISRDAQKKEDADKLDDEVVKVFGSADSTSVYQATISSDVVTKQKIVGIGTEIVSEITVRGLPETYGSFKGNETYGFNGDKKAHIRVWWAGEGSEKSTKKDNEKYMPGSKGEAAEQEPKEDAHHHLIGNWEVPAVNGVYKVGNGSITMRPIAGVNRSSSDPKVLKDNVHIRANKNSESGWYVFVYDFPGSSRALANKSAYNGLWSRALVEPNVLTTPVSVTTRVSDEKVKAGEKFHDNARITGTLPKGSYVVFSAYEYEEGKENKSDSSDAKKGDAKKGSNS
;
A
#
# COMPACT_ATOMS: atom_id res chain seq x y z
N MET A 1 44.86 9.77 -31.73
CA MET A 1 45.47 10.43 -32.91
C MET A 1 44.38 11.01 -33.79
N LYS A 2 44.59 12.26 -34.21
CA LYS A 2 44.04 12.93 -35.42
C LYS A 2 42.52 13.19 -35.51
N LYS A 3 42.20 14.45 -35.18
CA LYS A 3 41.32 15.33 -35.98
C LYS A 3 41.66 15.27 -37.47
N TYR A 4 40.70 15.62 -38.32
CA TYR A 4 40.74 16.50 -39.52
C TYR A 4 39.52 16.09 -40.37
N GLY A 5 38.62 16.95 -40.83
CA GLY A 5 38.66 18.39 -41.05
C GLY A 5 38.16 18.66 -42.48
N GLY A 6 37.22 19.59 -42.64
CA GLY A 6 36.78 20.11 -43.94
C GLY A 6 35.46 20.88 -43.79
N LYS A 7 35.42 22.18 -43.50
CA LYS A 7 35.77 23.35 -44.35
C LYS A 7 34.84 23.44 -45.57
N HIS A 8 34.31 24.59 -46.01
CA HIS A 8 34.38 26.01 -45.69
C HIS A 8 33.22 26.65 -46.52
N ASN A 9 32.63 27.79 -46.16
CA ASN A 9 32.92 29.13 -46.69
C ASN A 9 31.67 30.00 -46.39
N SER A 10 31.71 31.32 -46.19
CA SER A 10 32.80 32.29 -46.12
C SER A 10 32.22 33.68 -45.84
N ALA A 11 33.03 34.51 -45.16
CA ALA A 11 33.19 35.96 -45.31
C ALA A 11 32.02 36.88 -44.86
N ARG A 12 32.24 38.03 -44.22
CA ARG A 12 33.43 38.89 -43.98
C ARG A 12 33.12 39.77 -42.74
N SER A 13 34.02 39.85 -41.75
CA SER A 13 34.97 40.97 -41.46
C SER A 13 34.27 42.24 -40.93
N ASP A 14 34.70 42.95 -39.89
CA ASP A 14 36.03 43.16 -39.33
C ASP A 14 35.99 43.60 -37.84
N ASN A 15 37.11 43.31 -37.17
CA ASN A 15 37.80 44.07 -36.12
C ASN A 15 37.18 44.37 -34.74
N ASN A 16 37.63 43.57 -33.77
CA ASN A 16 38.49 43.97 -32.63
C ASN A 16 38.42 45.41 -32.11
N MET A 17 38.05 45.59 -30.83
CA MET A 17 39.00 45.92 -29.75
C MET A 17 38.32 46.12 -28.37
N ARG A 18 38.89 45.41 -27.39
CA ARG A 18 39.29 45.87 -26.03
C ARG A 18 38.28 46.54 -25.08
N THR A 19 37.99 45.79 -24.00
CA THR A 19 38.18 46.12 -22.57
C THR A 19 37.74 47.49 -22.03
N SER A 20 36.86 47.48 -21.00
CA SER A 20 37.19 47.96 -19.63
C SER A 20 35.94 48.23 -18.77
N MET A 21 35.83 47.49 -17.67
CA MET A 21 35.42 47.92 -16.32
C MET A 21 34.91 49.38 -16.10
N LYS A 22 33.71 49.55 -15.54
CA LYS A 22 33.42 50.10 -14.18
C LYS A 22 31.96 50.58 -13.97
N ARG A 23 31.42 50.17 -12.80
CA ARG A 23 30.58 50.91 -11.82
C ARG A 23 29.18 51.45 -12.19
N LYS A 24 28.27 51.11 -11.24
CA LYS A 24 27.29 51.98 -10.53
C LYS A 24 25.85 52.11 -11.06
N THR A 25 24.94 51.57 -10.23
CA THR A 25 23.63 52.11 -9.77
C THR A 25 22.50 52.41 -10.76
N ILE A 26 21.28 51.95 -10.41
CA ILE A 26 19.93 52.62 -10.40
C ILE A 26 18.87 51.50 -10.50
N ARG A 27 18.11 51.15 -9.44
CA ARG A 27 16.83 51.71 -8.92
C ARG A 27 15.65 51.64 -9.94
N ARG A 28 14.57 50.92 -9.60
CA ARG A 28 13.18 51.44 -9.43
C ARG A 28 12.10 50.35 -9.32
N MET A 29 10.93 50.80 -8.81
CA MET A 29 9.60 50.19 -8.66
C MET A 29 9.30 49.69 -7.24
N SER A 30 8.26 50.11 -6.52
CA SER A 30 6.99 50.76 -6.90
C SER A 30 6.39 51.61 -5.75
N ALA A 31 5.44 52.47 -6.12
CA ALA A 31 4.80 53.54 -5.35
C ALA A 31 3.36 53.21 -4.87
N PHE A 32 2.75 54.20 -4.19
CA PHE A 32 1.33 54.44 -3.82
C PHE A 32 0.86 53.94 -2.43
N PHE A 33 0.13 54.68 -1.58
CA PHE A 33 -0.70 55.89 -1.71
C PHE A 33 -0.54 56.85 -0.50
N ALA A 34 -0.68 58.16 -0.72
CA ALA A 34 -0.98 59.15 0.32
C ALA A 34 -2.13 60.04 -0.16
N SER A 35 -3.22 60.09 0.60
CA SER A 35 -4.35 61.00 0.41
C SER A 35 -4.08 62.31 1.14
N ILE A 36 -4.35 63.39 0.44
CA ILE A 36 -4.06 64.78 0.79
C ILE A 36 -5.30 65.40 1.44
N PHE A 37 -5.13 66.08 2.58
CA PHE A 37 -5.94 67.25 2.93
C PHE A 37 -4.99 68.46 3.03
N ILE A 38 -5.25 69.47 2.21
CA ILE A 38 -4.59 70.79 2.20
C ILE A 38 -5.46 71.74 3.00
N ILE A 39 -4.86 72.53 3.91
CA ILE A 39 -5.31 73.89 4.21
C ILE A 39 -4.05 74.79 4.31
N PRO A 40 -4.03 76.00 3.69
CA PRO A 40 -2.84 76.83 3.53
C PRO A 40 -2.74 77.94 4.58
N THR A 41 -1.53 78.45 4.88
CA THR A 41 -1.13 79.87 4.72
C THR A 41 0.25 80.19 5.32
N ILE A 42 1.12 80.66 4.41
CA ILE A 42 2.12 81.74 4.46
C ILE A 42 2.41 82.42 5.82
N PHE A 43 3.69 82.42 6.24
CA PHE A 43 4.44 83.64 6.59
C PHE A 43 5.96 83.41 6.40
N CYS A 44 6.61 84.31 5.68
CA CYS A 44 8.07 84.42 5.56
C CYS A 44 8.64 85.24 6.73
N SER A 45 9.76 84.83 7.32
CA SER A 45 10.90 85.72 7.61
C SER A 45 12.12 84.98 8.20
N HIS A 46 13.28 85.32 7.62
CA HIS A 46 14.65 85.40 8.16
C HIS A 46 15.33 84.26 8.97
N LEU A 47 16.56 84.01 8.52
CA LEU A 47 17.62 83.13 9.05
C LEU A 47 17.95 83.34 10.53
N ALA A 48 18.10 82.23 11.26
CA ALA A 48 19.09 82.09 12.33
C ALA A 48 19.54 80.62 12.37
N LEU A 49 20.86 80.38 12.42
CA LEU A 49 21.46 79.10 12.80
C LEU A 49 21.18 78.85 14.29
N GLY A 50 19.93 78.53 14.62
CA GLY A 50 19.51 78.01 15.91
C GLY A 50 19.08 76.57 15.73
N TYR A 51 19.58 75.67 16.56
CA TYR A 51 18.94 74.38 16.77
C TYR A 51 17.55 74.66 17.36
N ASP A 52 16.56 74.92 16.53
CA ASP A 52 15.19 75.08 17.00
C ASP A 52 14.61 73.70 17.25
N GLU A 53 14.95 73.16 18.42
CA GLU A 53 14.44 71.88 18.86
C GLU A 53 12.92 71.99 19.05
N PRO A 54 12.14 71.16 18.34
CA PRO A 54 10.68 71.20 18.38
C PRO A 54 10.19 70.79 19.76
N GLY A 55 9.52 71.72 20.44
CA GLY A 55 8.97 71.49 21.77
C GLY A 55 8.34 72.76 22.31
N VAL A 56 7.92 72.70 23.57
CA VAL A 56 7.21 73.81 24.22
C VAL A 56 7.94 74.22 25.49
N PHE A 57 8.02 75.52 25.77
CA PHE A 57 8.64 76.00 27.00
C PHE A 57 7.74 75.78 28.22
N TYR A 58 8.35 75.41 29.35
CA TYR A 58 7.67 75.47 30.64
C TYR A 58 7.40 76.94 31.00
N LYS A 59 6.26 77.25 31.63
CA LYS A 59 6.02 78.58 32.19
C LYS A 59 7.02 78.86 33.31
N VAL A 60 7.47 80.10 33.40
CA VAL A 60 8.30 80.57 34.52
C VAL A 60 7.54 80.43 35.84
N SER A 61 8.21 79.96 36.89
CA SER A 61 7.61 79.78 38.22
C SER A 61 8.50 80.36 39.31
N ASP A 62 7.95 81.21 40.17
CA ASP A 62 8.66 81.71 41.36
C ASP A 62 8.72 80.67 42.50
N THR A 63 8.02 79.54 42.35
CA THR A 63 7.88 78.50 43.39
C THR A 63 8.61 77.20 43.06
N ILE A 64 9.00 77.00 41.80
CA ILE A 64 9.72 75.80 41.34
C ILE A 64 11.13 76.22 40.95
N GLU A 65 12.13 75.82 41.74
CA GLU A 65 13.51 76.35 41.68
C GLU A 65 14.10 76.30 40.26
N TRP A 66 13.98 75.16 39.58
CA TRP A 66 14.55 74.95 38.25
C TRP A 66 13.76 75.65 37.10
N LEU A 67 12.64 76.30 37.43
CA LEU A 67 11.82 77.11 36.50
C LEU A 67 11.82 78.62 36.84
N LYS A 68 12.58 79.07 37.85
CA LYS A 68 12.65 80.48 38.27
C LYS A 68 13.36 81.37 37.25
N ASP A 69 14.42 80.85 36.63
CA ASP A 69 15.29 81.66 35.77
C ASP A 69 14.80 81.70 34.31
N ARG A 70 14.37 82.89 33.87
CA ARG A 70 13.97 83.17 32.48
C ARG A 70 15.08 82.99 31.45
N THR A 71 16.36 82.98 31.85
CA THR A 71 17.50 82.87 30.94
C THR A 71 17.83 81.42 30.56
N TYR A 72 17.47 80.44 31.40
CA TYR A 72 17.66 79.01 31.14
C TYR A 72 16.36 78.32 30.72
N ARG A 73 15.60 78.94 29.80
CA ARG A 73 14.27 78.45 29.37
C ARG A 73 14.29 76.95 29.06
N ARG A 74 13.71 76.14 29.95
CA ARG A 74 13.61 74.69 29.77
C ARG A 74 12.48 74.39 28.79
N LYS A 75 12.72 73.47 27.85
CA LYS A 75 11.72 72.97 26.90
C LYS A 75 11.27 71.57 27.30
N LEU A 76 9.98 71.31 27.23
CA LEU A 76 9.40 69.98 27.15
C LEU A 76 9.47 69.53 25.68
N SER A 77 10.38 68.60 25.41
CA SER A 77 10.77 68.21 24.04
C SER A 77 11.49 66.86 24.05
N ALA A 78 11.72 66.30 22.86
CA ALA A 78 12.84 65.39 22.66
C ALA A 78 14.15 66.11 23.05
N THR A 79 15.07 65.37 23.67
CA THR A 79 16.39 65.90 24.04
C THR A 79 17.26 66.15 22.80
N PRO A 80 18.28 67.03 22.90
CA PRO A 80 19.20 67.30 21.82
C PRO A 80 19.74 66.04 21.14
N ASN A 81 19.55 66.02 19.82
CA ASN A 81 19.81 64.84 19.00
C ASN A 81 21.30 64.73 18.61
N TYR A 82 22.04 63.90 19.34
CA TYR A 82 23.44 63.60 19.04
C TYR A 82 23.65 62.59 17.90
N TRP A 83 22.61 61.90 17.41
CA TRP A 83 22.70 60.72 16.53
C TRP A 83 22.11 60.92 15.12
N GLY A 84 21.62 62.13 14.82
CA GLY A 84 21.03 62.48 13.53
C GLY A 84 19.51 62.26 13.43
N LYS A 85 18.89 62.82 12.38
CA LYS A 85 17.42 62.82 12.21
C LYS A 85 16.82 61.41 12.31
N GLY A 86 15.81 61.22 13.16
CA GLY A 86 15.10 59.94 13.36
C GLY A 86 15.47 59.15 14.63
N TYR A 87 16.44 59.63 15.43
CA TYR A 87 16.84 59.03 16.70
C TYR A 87 16.51 59.97 17.87
N MET A 88 15.25 59.96 18.32
CA MET A 88 14.78 60.79 19.43
C MET A 88 14.89 60.04 20.77
N SER A 89 15.30 60.76 21.80
CA SER A 89 15.22 60.34 23.20
C SER A 89 14.54 61.42 24.03
N TYR A 90 13.88 61.02 25.11
CA TYR A 90 13.07 61.90 25.95
C TYR A 90 13.50 61.78 27.40
N CYS A 91 13.48 62.91 28.10
CA CYS A 91 13.74 62.96 29.53
C CYS A 91 12.66 62.16 30.31
N ILE A 92 13.07 61.48 31.37
CA ILE A 92 12.18 60.81 32.34
C ILE A 92 12.54 61.22 33.77
N GLU A 93 13.04 62.45 33.97
CA GLU A 93 13.42 62.98 35.28
C GLU A 93 13.25 64.49 35.32
N ALA A 94 12.12 64.97 35.82
CA ALA A 94 11.83 66.39 35.91
C ALA A 94 12.80 67.11 36.87
N GLY A 95 13.26 68.29 36.45
CA GLY A 95 14.17 69.15 37.23
C GLY A 95 15.64 68.74 37.19
N ALA A 96 15.99 67.62 36.58
CA ALA A 96 17.38 67.24 36.35
C ALA A 96 17.99 67.95 35.13
N ASP A 97 19.30 68.17 35.16
CA ASP A 97 20.02 68.79 34.05
C ASP A 97 20.24 67.81 32.90
N PHE A 98 20.08 68.30 31.68
CA PHE A 98 20.45 67.54 30.49
C PHE A 98 21.97 67.58 30.26
N LYS A 99 22.60 66.42 30.36
CA LYS A 99 23.94 66.17 29.82
C LYS A 99 24.18 64.67 29.73
N ARG A 100 25.02 64.25 28.78
CA ARG A 100 25.49 62.87 28.65
C ARG A 100 26.99 62.82 28.89
N ASP A 101 27.39 62.06 29.89
CA ASP A 101 28.78 61.81 30.27
C ASP A 101 29.18 60.32 30.12
N SER A 102 28.23 59.45 29.76
CA SER A 102 28.43 58.03 29.47
C SER A 102 27.51 57.54 28.33
N ASP A 103 27.61 56.26 27.98
CA ASP A 103 26.73 55.59 27.00
C ASP A 103 26.00 54.37 27.62
N ASP A 104 25.62 54.46 28.91
CA ASP A 104 24.96 53.36 29.65
C ASP A 104 23.46 53.22 29.30
N TRP A 105 23.19 52.81 28.06
CA TRP A 105 21.85 52.46 27.60
C TRP A 105 21.55 50.99 27.84
N ARG A 106 20.45 50.70 28.52
CA ARG A 106 20.01 49.33 28.83
C ARG A 106 18.61 49.08 28.30
N GLN A 107 18.38 47.88 27.78
CA GLN A 107 17.06 47.51 27.28
C GLN A 107 16.08 47.32 28.45
N GLU A 108 14.90 47.92 28.31
CA GLU A 108 13.79 47.72 29.24
C GLU A 108 12.76 46.75 28.66
N LEU A 109 12.33 45.77 29.47
CA LEU A 109 11.44 44.68 29.04
C LEU A 109 9.98 44.87 29.48
N GLY A 110 9.70 45.89 30.31
CA GLY A 110 8.35 46.19 30.78
C GLY A 110 7.37 46.50 29.65
N LYS A 111 6.08 46.19 29.86
CA LYS A 111 5.03 46.42 28.85
C LYS A 111 4.92 47.90 28.49
N ASP A 112 4.92 48.77 29.48
CA ASP A 112 4.85 50.22 29.29
C ASP A 112 6.05 50.74 28.51
N TYR A 113 7.25 50.27 28.82
CA TYR A 113 8.46 50.61 28.05
C TYR A 113 8.31 50.23 26.56
N ARG A 114 7.69 49.09 26.24
CA ARG A 114 7.45 48.70 24.84
C ARG A 114 6.42 49.60 24.15
N ILE A 115 5.38 50.03 24.88
CA ILE A 115 4.38 50.98 24.40
C ILE A 115 5.04 52.34 24.14
N ALA A 116 5.88 52.80 25.07
CA ALA A 116 6.70 53.99 24.91
C ALA A 116 7.60 53.90 23.68
N ALA A 117 8.28 52.77 23.48
CA ALA A 117 9.11 52.54 22.30
C ALA A 117 8.31 52.63 20.99
N LYS A 118 7.10 52.06 20.95
CA LYS A 118 6.20 52.19 19.81
C LYS A 118 5.83 53.65 19.54
N MET A 119 5.48 54.39 20.59
CA MET A 119 5.13 55.81 20.49
C MET A 119 6.32 56.65 19.98
N ILE A 120 7.49 56.54 20.62
CA ILE A 120 8.73 57.21 20.22
C ILE A 120 9.05 56.94 18.75
N LYS A 121 8.95 55.67 18.32
CA LYS A 121 9.26 55.28 16.94
C LYS A 121 8.23 55.81 15.92
N THR A 122 6.95 55.92 16.30
CA THR A 122 5.91 56.53 15.45
C THR A 122 6.16 58.02 15.22
N TYR A 123 6.62 58.75 16.24
CA TYR A 123 6.82 60.21 16.19
C TYR A 123 8.27 60.63 15.93
N SER A 124 9.22 59.72 15.73
CA SER A 124 10.66 60.03 15.62
C SER A 124 11.04 60.93 14.45
N ASN A 125 10.21 60.99 13.42
CA ASN A 125 10.39 61.85 12.25
C ASN A 125 9.49 63.10 12.25
N ASN A 126 8.65 63.27 13.27
CA ASN A 126 7.78 64.44 13.42
C ASN A 126 8.57 65.62 14.00
N SER A 127 8.50 66.79 13.39
CA SER A 127 9.14 68.02 13.87
C SER A 127 8.13 69.06 14.39
N ASP A 128 6.86 68.68 14.56
CA ASP A 128 5.85 69.55 15.14
C ASP A 128 6.11 69.77 16.65
N PRO A 129 6.26 71.02 17.12
CA PRO A 129 6.60 71.33 18.50
C PRO A 129 5.61 70.77 19.51
N ILE A 130 4.31 70.88 19.24
CA ILE A 130 3.26 70.36 20.13
C ILE A 130 3.31 68.84 20.19
N SER A 131 3.60 68.18 19.07
CA SER A 131 3.73 66.73 19.03
C SER A 131 4.93 66.23 19.82
N GLN A 132 6.09 66.84 19.65
CA GLN A 132 7.29 66.45 20.42
C GLN A 132 7.13 66.75 21.91
N ALA A 133 6.51 67.88 22.26
CA ALA A 133 6.15 68.18 23.64
C ALA A 133 5.12 67.19 24.21
N SER A 134 4.15 66.73 23.42
CA SER A 134 3.15 65.75 23.85
C SER A 134 3.78 64.37 24.08
N VAL A 135 4.73 63.93 23.23
CA VAL A 135 5.48 62.68 23.47
C VAL A 135 6.33 62.80 24.73
N ALA A 136 7.06 63.90 24.91
CA ALA A 136 7.82 64.16 26.12
C ALA A 136 6.93 64.18 27.37
N PHE A 137 5.76 64.82 27.29
CA PHE A 137 4.75 64.83 28.35
C PHE A 137 4.37 63.39 28.74
N THR A 138 4.05 62.54 27.76
CA THR A 138 3.71 61.14 28.00
C THR A 138 4.86 60.36 28.66
N MET A 139 6.11 60.59 28.24
CA MET A 139 7.25 59.89 28.82
C MET A 139 7.44 60.27 30.30
N HIS A 140 7.31 61.55 30.65
CA HIS A 140 7.31 61.96 32.05
C HIS A 140 6.10 61.36 32.81
N ASP A 141 4.89 61.44 32.26
CA ASP A 141 3.68 60.96 32.96
C ASP A 141 3.74 59.47 33.35
N HIS A 142 4.37 58.63 32.51
CA HIS A 142 4.50 57.20 32.76
C HIS A 142 5.80 56.80 33.50
N PHE A 143 6.92 57.52 33.29
CA PHE A 143 8.25 57.04 33.69
C PHE A 143 9.04 58.01 34.57
N ASP A 144 8.52 59.19 34.91
CA ASP A 144 9.29 60.18 35.67
C ASP A 144 9.77 59.62 37.01
N LEU A 145 11.08 59.73 37.25
CA LEU A 145 11.74 59.30 38.49
C LEU A 145 11.49 60.28 39.65
N THR A 146 11.21 61.56 39.33
CA THR A 146 10.88 62.66 40.25
C THR A 146 9.41 63.09 40.07
N LYS A 147 8.48 62.15 40.24
CA LYS A 147 7.03 62.34 40.03
C LYS A 147 6.44 63.59 40.68
N ASP A 148 6.90 63.96 41.88
CA ASP A 148 6.44 65.16 42.57
C ASP A 148 6.89 66.45 41.86
N GLU A 149 8.10 66.47 41.32
CA GLU A 149 8.61 67.59 40.52
C GLU A 149 7.91 67.69 39.17
N TRP A 150 7.66 66.54 38.52
CA TRP A 150 6.84 66.51 37.31
C TRP A 150 5.44 67.07 37.56
N LYS A 151 4.80 66.66 38.66
CA LYS A 151 3.48 67.17 39.04
C LYS A 151 3.49 68.69 39.22
N LYS A 152 4.49 69.26 39.91
CA LYS A 152 4.65 70.71 40.05
C LYS A 152 4.77 71.39 38.69
N ALA A 153 5.57 70.84 37.77
CA ALA A 153 5.74 71.40 36.43
C ALA A 153 4.43 71.39 35.63
N VAL A 154 3.66 70.30 35.70
CA VAL A 154 2.34 70.17 35.05
C VAL A 154 1.33 71.18 35.61
N ASP A 155 1.29 71.35 36.95
CA ASP A 155 0.38 72.28 37.63
C ASP A 155 0.73 73.75 37.32
N ASN A 156 2.02 74.06 37.10
CA ASN A 156 2.50 75.38 36.69
C ASN A 156 2.21 75.70 35.21
N GLY A 157 2.26 74.69 34.33
CA GLY A 157 1.84 74.77 32.93
C GLY A 157 2.91 75.20 31.93
N PHE A 158 2.48 75.37 30.68
CA PHE A 158 3.35 75.51 29.50
C PHE A 158 3.02 76.77 28.68
N GLU A 159 4.03 77.36 28.02
CA GLU A 159 3.84 78.49 27.10
C GLU A 159 3.15 78.00 25.81
N ASP A 160 2.35 78.86 25.17
CA ASP A 160 1.77 78.64 23.83
C ASP A 160 0.86 77.39 23.63
N VAL A 161 0.67 76.55 24.66
CA VAL A 161 -0.23 75.39 24.65
C VAL A 161 -0.88 75.21 26.02
N SER A 162 -2.15 74.82 26.04
CA SER A 162 -2.80 74.47 27.30
C SER A 162 -2.30 73.11 27.82
N THR A 163 -2.14 72.99 29.15
CA THR A 163 -1.81 71.70 29.78
C THR A 163 -2.85 70.62 29.45
N ASP A 164 -4.12 70.99 29.31
CA ASP A 164 -5.19 70.05 28.95
C ASP A 164 -5.05 69.50 27.52
N THR A 165 -4.54 70.32 26.59
CA THR A 165 -4.19 69.85 25.24
C THR A 165 -3.09 68.79 25.30
N LEU A 166 -2.02 69.03 26.06
CA LEU A 166 -0.92 68.07 26.21
C LEU A 166 -1.40 66.77 26.90
N LYS A 167 -2.18 66.87 27.98
CA LYS A 167 -2.79 65.70 28.66
C LYS A 167 -3.68 64.89 27.71
N LYS A 168 -4.51 65.56 26.91
CA LYS A 168 -5.40 64.90 25.94
C LYS A 168 -4.61 64.19 24.84
N ASN A 169 -3.58 64.84 24.29
CA ASN A 169 -2.69 64.22 23.31
C ASN A 169 -1.94 63.03 23.91
N ALA A 170 -1.37 63.21 25.09
CA ALA A 170 -0.62 62.17 25.80
C ALA A 170 -1.47 60.92 26.02
N LYS A 171 -2.69 61.09 26.53
CA LYS A 171 -3.65 59.99 26.71
C LYS A 171 -4.01 59.31 25.38
N ASN A 172 -4.46 60.09 24.39
CA ASN A 172 -4.92 59.52 23.11
C ASN A 172 -3.83 58.75 22.37
N TRP A 173 -2.60 59.27 22.40
CA TRP A 173 -1.48 58.66 21.70
C TRP A 173 -0.90 57.48 22.46
N TRP A 174 -0.95 57.49 23.80
CA TRP A 174 -0.66 56.30 24.59
C TRP A 174 -1.65 55.18 24.28
N GLU A 175 -2.96 55.46 24.30
CA GLU A 175 -3.99 54.47 23.94
C GLU A 175 -3.84 53.98 22.48
N GLU A 176 -3.42 54.85 21.55
CA GLU A 176 -3.10 54.44 20.19
C GLU A 176 -1.85 53.55 20.13
N ALA A 177 -0.82 53.87 20.89
CA ALA A 177 0.38 53.05 21.00
C ALA A 177 0.05 51.68 21.62
N GLU A 178 -0.76 51.62 22.68
CA GLU A 178 -1.29 50.39 23.27
C GLU A 178 -1.97 49.53 22.22
N ARG A 179 -2.88 50.12 21.44
CA ARG A 179 -3.61 49.41 20.39
C ARG A 179 -2.72 48.84 19.30
N ASN A 180 -1.55 49.42 19.05
CA ASN A 180 -0.66 49.09 17.93
C ASN A 180 0.68 48.47 18.35
N THR A 181 0.92 48.23 19.64
CA THR A 181 2.16 47.65 20.15
C THR A 181 2.05 46.13 20.23
N PRO A 182 2.92 45.38 19.53
CA PRO A 182 2.97 43.93 19.68
C PRO A 182 3.44 43.52 21.08
N MET A 183 2.59 42.79 21.80
CA MET A 183 2.79 42.48 23.21
C MET A 183 3.02 40.99 23.43
N THR A 184 2.17 40.15 22.86
CA THR A 184 2.18 38.69 23.05
C THR A 184 2.07 37.94 21.73
N LEU A 185 2.54 36.70 21.74
CA LEU A 185 2.47 35.78 20.61
C LEU A 185 1.78 34.49 21.04
N ASP A 186 0.56 34.29 20.60
CA ASP A 186 -0.10 33.00 20.76
C ASP A 186 0.35 32.06 19.65
N PHE A 187 0.73 30.84 19.99
CA PHE A 187 1.03 29.82 19.01
C PHE A 187 0.53 28.43 19.40
N ASN A 188 0.25 27.60 18.39
CA ASN A 188 -0.03 26.19 18.56
C ASN A 188 0.49 25.40 17.35
N GLN A 189 1.02 24.20 17.59
CA GLN A 189 1.45 23.28 16.56
C GLN A 189 0.36 22.25 16.29
N LYS A 190 0.15 21.92 15.01
CA LYS A 190 -0.75 20.83 14.59
C LYS A 190 -0.09 19.98 13.52
N TYR A 191 -0.22 18.67 13.64
CA TYR A 191 0.19 17.72 12.61
C TYR A 191 -0.80 17.67 11.45
N THR A 192 -0.30 17.57 10.22
CA THR A 192 -1.11 17.43 8.99
C THR A 192 -0.84 16.14 8.24
N SER A 193 0.32 15.51 8.45
CA SER A 193 0.67 14.19 7.90
C SER A 193 1.61 13.48 8.87
N GLY A 194 1.05 12.55 9.66
CA GLY A 194 1.75 11.86 10.74
C GLY A 194 2.58 12.84 11.59
N LYS A 195 3.78 12.42 11.99
CA LYS A 195 4.78 13.33 12.58
C LYS A 195 5.77 13.88 11.53
N HIS A 196 5.42 13.80 10.25
CA HIS A 196 6.29 14.19 9.14
C HIS A 196 6.10 15.66 8.75
N ALA A 197 4.89 16.18 8.91
CA ALA A 197 4.55 17.54 8.53
C ALA A 197 3.40 18.10 9.38
N GLY A 198 3.30 19.42 9.39
CA GLY A 198 2.26 20.13 10.13
C GLY A 198 2.26 21.62 9.85
N VAL A 199 1.57 22.35 10.71
CA VAL A 199 1.55 23.82 10.73
C VAL A 199 1.84 24.33 12.13
N VAL A 200 2.57 25.43 12.23
CA VAL A 200 2.61 26.28 13.43
C VAL A 200 1.66 27.45 13.17
N ARG A 201 0.57 27.50 13.92
CA ARG A 201 -0.43 28.57 13.88
C ARG A 201 0.01 29.66 14.84
N VAL A 202 0.12 30.91 14.38
CA VAL A 202 0.56 32.06 15.20
C VAL A 202 -0.43 33.23 15.14
N ILE A 203 -0.57 33.96 16.25
CA ILE A 203 -1.32 35.22 16.34
C ILE A 203 -0.51 36.20 17.20
N VAL A 204 -0.20 37.38 16.67
CA VAL A 204 0.41 38.47 17.44
C VAL A 204 -0.70 39.34 18.01
N ARG A 205 -0.64 39.67 19.29
CA ARG A 205 -1.65 40.50 19.97
C ARG A 205 -1.05 41.71 20.65
N ASN A 206 -1.88 42.74 20.77
CA ASN A 206 -1.60 43.91 21.60
C ASN A 206 -1.90 43.63 23.08
N ILE A 207 -1.79 44.67 23.93
CA ILE A 207 -2.00 44.53 25.38
C ILE A 207 -3.46 44.18 25.75
N ASP A 208 -4.42 44.57 24.91
CA ASP A 208 -5.85 44.25 25.08
C ASP A 208 -6.22 42.85 24.57
N GLY A 209 -5.27 42.11 24.01
CA GLY A 209 -5.50 40.81 23.38
C GLY A 209 -6.05 40.88 21.95
N ASN A 210 -6.11 42.07 21.33
CA ASN A 210 -6.57 42.21 19.95
C ASN A 210 -5.46 41.80 18.94
N PRO A 211 -5.79 41.06 17.86
CA PRO A 211 -4.81 40.68 16.83
C PRO A 211 -4.21 41.89 16.11
N LEU A 212 -2.90 41.85 15.86
CA LEU A 212 -2.18 42.85 15.08
C LEU A 212 -1.75 42.30 13.73
N LYS A 213 -1.92 43.10 12.67
CA LYS A 213 -1.38 42.82 11.33
C LYS A 213 -0.02 43.46 11.10
N ASP A 214 0.66 42.99 10.06
CA ASP A 214 1.91 43.57 9.53
C ASP A 214 3.11 43.55 10.50
N VAL A 215 3.02 42.78 11.59
CA VAL A 215 4.13 42.54 12.51
C VAL A 215 5.02 41.42 11.97
N PRO A 216 6.34 41.62 11.84
CA PRO A 216 7.26 40.54 11.42
C PRO A 216 7.30 39.42 12.47
N ILE A 217 7.14 38.19 12.01
CA ILE A 217 7.22 36.95 12.79
C ILE A 217 8.36 36.10 12.23
N ARG A 218 9.19 35.54 13.11
CA ARG A 218 10.31 34.67 12.78
C ARG A 218 10.14 33.32 13.45
N LEU A 219 10.28 32.26 12.66
CA LEU A 219 10.40 30.89 13.16
C LEU A 219 11.77 30.34 12.76
N GLU A 220 12.43 29.63 13.67
CA GLU A 220 13.74 29.04 13.46
C GLU A 220 13.82 27.65 14.12
N SER A 221 14.25 26.64 13.37
CA SER A 221 14.56 25.31 13.90
C SER A 221 15.97 25.30 14.49
N GLU A 222 16.07 25.30 15.81
CA GLU A 222 17.37 25.39 16.51
C GLU A 222 18.24 24.14 16.34
N ASN A 223 17.61 22.97 16.12
CA ASN A 223 18.31 21.69 15.96
C ASN A 223 18.19 21.11 14.53
N GLY A 224 17.67 21.88 13.57
CA GLY A 224 17.59 21.49 12.17
C GLY A 224 16.65 20.32 11.86
N LEU A 225 15.85 19.84 12.82
CA LEU A 225 14.91 18.74 12.62
C LEU A 225 13.64 19.17 11.88
N VAL A 226 13.42 20.47 11.72
CA VAL A 226 12.27 21.06 11.02
C VAL A 226 12.74 21.97 9.90
N LYS A 227 12.06 21.88 8.77
CA LYS A 227 12.19 22.79 7.63
C LYS A 227 10.86 23.48 7.36
N PHE A 228 10.93 24.78 7.12
CA PHE A 228 9.82 25.63 6.68
C PHE A 228 9.88 25.83 5.15
N ASN A 229 9.00 26.68 4.62
CA ASN A 229 8.86 26.96 3.19
C ASN A 229 10.21 27.07 2.44
N GLY A 230 10.34 26.33 1.34
CA GLY A 230 11.56 26.27 0.54
C GLY A 230 12.69 25.43 1.14
N GLY A 231 12.40 24.60 2.15
CA GLY A 231 13.37 23.67 2.76
C GLY A 231 14.36 24.34 3.72
N LYS A 232 14.05 25.56 4.18
CA LYS A 232 14.93 26.36 5.05
C LYS A 232 14.68 26.07 6.53
N GLN A 233 15.72 26.25 7.35
CA GLN A 233 15.61 26.11 8.81
C GLN A 233 14.88 27.29 9.48
N SER A 234 14.74 28.41 8.79
CA SER A 234 14.01 29.57 9.28
C SER A 234 13.07 30.16 8.22
N VAL A 235 12.05 30.88 8.70
CA VAL A 235 11.09 31.60 7.87
C VAL A 235 10.68 32.90 8.56
N GLU A 236 10.56 33.96 7.76
CA GLU A 236 10.00 35.23 8.19
C GLU A 236 8.67 35.47 7.46
N VAL A 237 7.62 35.77 8.23
CA VAL A 237 6.28 36.09 7.71
C VAL A 237 5.73 37.33 8.40
N LYS A 238 4.66 37.92 7.88
CA LYS A 238 3.94 39.01 8.55
C LYS A 238 2.64 38.49 9.17
N SER A 239 2.31 39.00 10.35
CA SER A 239 1.03 38.75 11.01
C SER A 239 -0.15 39.32 10.20
N LYS A 240 -1.35 38.79 10.45
CA LYS A 240 -2.62 39.26 9.87
C LYS A 240 -3.57 39.69 11.00
N ASN A 241 -4.76 40.18 10.66
CA ASN A 241 -5.86 40.44 11.61
C ASN A 241 -6.46 39.15 12.22
N GLY A 242 -5.65 38.11 12.39
CA GLY A 242 -6.03 36.77 12.79
C GLY A 242 -4.85 35.79 12.66
N ALA A 243 -5.17 34.50 12.66
CA ALA A 243 -4.16 33.45 12.61
C ALA A 243 -3.40 33.37 11.28
N VAL A 244 -2.10 33.09 11.37
CA VAL A 244 -1.24 32.72 10.24
C VAL A 244 -0.76 31.28 10.46
N ASP A 245 -1.03 30.40 9.49
CA ASP A 245 -0.54 29.02 9.51
C ASP A 245 0.76 28.92 8.73
N ILE A 246 1.83 28.50 9.40
CA ILE A 246 3.17 28.39 8.84
C ILE A 246 3.49 26.90 8.69
N PRO A 247 3.52 26.35 7.46
CA PRO A 247 3.73 24.94 7.25
C PRO A 247 5.18 24.55 7.55
N TRP A 248 5.35 23.33 8.05
CA TRP A 248 6.64 22.74 8.37
C TRP A 248 6.69 21.27 7.95
N SER A 249 7.91 20.78 7.69
CA SER A 249 8.21 19.38 7.39
C SER A 249 9.42 18.91 8.19
N SER A 250 9.43 17.65 8.57
CA SER A 250 10.52 17.03 9.31
C SER A 250 11.75 16.82 8.41
N SER A 251 12.94 16.91 9.00
CA SER A 251 14.22 16.59 8.37
C SER A 251 14.99 15.49 9.08
N GLY A 252 14.53 15.08 10.27
CA GLY A 252 15.07 13.95 11.00
C GLY A 252 14.04 13.42 12.00
N ASN A 253 14.49 12.53 12.87
CA ASN A 253 13.68 11.91 13.91
C ASN A 253 14.02 12.52 15.27
N GLY A 254 13.01 12.71 16.12
CA GLY A 254 13.17 13.10 17.52
C GLY A 254 12.47 14.40 17.88
N SER A 255 12.91 15.02 18.98
CA SER A 255 12.28 16.22 19.53
C SER A 255 12.77 17.48 18.82
N ALA A 256 11.94 18.05 17.94
CA ALA A 256 12.23 19.31 17.27
C ALA A 256 12.12 20.49 18.24
N LYS A 257 13.09 21.40 18.18
CA LYS A 257 13.08 22.66 18.94
C LYS A 257 12.93 23.80 17.96
N VAL A 258 11.83 24.55 18.07
CA VAL A 258 11.54 25.70 17.21
C VAL A 258 11.41 26.95 18.06
N LYS A 259 12.25 27.94 17.79
CA LYS A 259 12.10 29.30 18.31
C LYS A 259 11.03 30.01 17.49
N VAL A 260 10.03 30.58 18.14
CA VAL A 260 8.92 31.32 17.52
C VAL A 260 8.91 32.71 18.15
N GLY A 261 9.09 33.76 17.35
CA GLY A 261 9.14 35.12 17.85
C GLY A 261 8.56 36.15 16.90
N PHE A 262 8.39 37.37 17.40
CA PHE A 262 8.00 38.54 16.62
C PHE A 262 8.94 39.70 16.91
N LEU A 263 9.05 40.61 15.94
CA LEU A 263 9.80 41.86 16.10
C LEU A 263 8.89 42.96 16.62
N ALA A 264 9.33 43.66 17.66
CA ALA A 264 8.65 44.85 18.17
C ALA A 264 9.65 45.91 18.63
N PRO A 265 9.23 47.19 18.71
CA PRO A 265 10.08 48.28 19.17
C PRO A 265 10.77 47.97 20.50
N LYS A 266 12.06 48.29 20.57
CA LYS A 266 12.89 48.10 21.76
C LYS A 266 13.04 49.45 22.49
N ALA A 267 12.58 49.51 23.73
CA ALA A 267 12.91 50.63 24.61
C ALA A 267 14.31 50.43 25.21
N GLU A 268 15.07 51.51 25.24
CA GLU A 268 16.31 51.61 25.99
C GLU A 268 16.21 52.79 26.94
N ARG A 269 16.64 52.60 28.19
CA ARG A 269 16.81 53.65 29.18
C ARG A 269 18.28 53.98 29.33
N TYR A 270 18.60 55.27 29.32
CA TYR A 270 19.89 55.79 29.72
C TYR A 270 19.92 55.91 31.24
N TYR A 271 20.86 55.23 31.87
CA TYR A 271 21.07 55.28 33.31
C TYR A 271 22.17 56.28 33.64
N SER A 272 21.76 57.48 34.00
CA SER A 272 22.67 58.59 34.23
C SER A 272 23.15 58.61 35.69
N PRO A 273 24.46 58.76 35.94
CA PRO A 273 24.98 58.87 37.30
C PRO A 273 24.83 60.27 37.92
N LYS A 274 24.59 61.32 37.11
CA LYS A 274 24.68 62.73 37.52
C LYS A 274 23.67 63.68 36.87
N TYR A 275 23.05 63.27 35.79
CA TYR A 275 22.18 64.07 34.92
C TYR A 275 20.84 63.36 34.73
N GLN A 276 19.92 63.91 33.96
CA GLN A 276 18.63 63.27 33.73
C GLN A 276 18.76 61.88 33.07
N ASP A 277 17.90 60.97 33.49
CA ASP A 277 17.65 59.74 32.74
C ASP A 277 16.83 60.00 31.47
N GLU A 278 17.04 59.16 30.45
CA GLU A 278 16.37 59.28 29.16
C GLU A 278 15.80 57.94 28.70
N ILE A 279 14.74 57.98 27.89
CA ILE A 279 14.18 56.82 27.17
C ILE A 279 14.26 57.03 25.66
N ARG A 280 14.59 55.97 24.92
CA ARG A 280 14.64 55.99 23.44
C ARG A 280 14.16 54.68 22.83
N SER A 281 13.90 54.69 21.52
CA SER A 281 13.65 53.48 20.72
C SER A 281 14.26 53.59 19.33
N ILE A 282 15.42 52.94 19.15
CA ILE A 282 16.20 53.00 17.91
C ILE A 282 15.94 51.81 17.00
N SER A 283 15.89 50.61 17.58
CA SER A 283 15.81 49.34 16.85
C SER A 283 14.63 48.51 17.35
N ASP A 284 14.28 47.46 16.60
CA ASP A 284 13.35 46.44 17.10
C ASP A 284 14.14 45.35 17.84
N ALA A 285 13.50 44.76 18.85
CA ALA A 285 13.96 43.54 19.52
C ALA A 285 13.09 42.36 19.07
N GLU A 286 13.68 41.16 19.10
CA GLU A 286 12.94 39.92 18.93
C GLU A 286 12.43 39.44 20.29
N TYR A 287 11.13 39.25 20.38
CA TYR A 287 10.46 38.63 21.52
C TYR A 287 10.03 37.23 21.11
N SER A 288 10.62 36.21 21.73
CA SER A 288 10.52 34.83 21.27
C SER A 288 10.35 33.82 22.39
N GLU A 289 9.65 32.74 22.08
CA GLU A 289 9.49 31.57 22.92
C GLU A 289 9.92 30.31 22.17
N LYS A 290 10.00 29.18 22.88
CA LYS A 290 10.38 27.89 22.30
C LYS A 290 9.21 26.93 22.34
N ILE A 291 8.98 26.25 21.23
CA ILE A 291 8.11 25.08 21.16
C ILE A 291 8.93 23.82 20.92
N VAL A 292 8.50 22.75 21.56
CA VAL A 292 9.11 21.42 21.42
C VAL A 292 8.02 20.43 21.03
N PHE A 293 8.26 19.67 19.97
CA PHE A 293 7.35 18.62 19.52
C PHE A 293 8.09 17.50 18.79
N GLU A 294 7.53 16.30 18.81
CA GLU A 294 8.15 15.13 18.17
C GLU A 294 7.96 15.16 16.66
N VAL A 295 9.02 14.86 15.92
CA VAL A 295 9.01 14.72 14.47
C VAL A 295 9.60 13.38 14.03
N LYS A 296 9.15 12.90 12.88
CA LYS A 296 9.69 11.72 12.22
C LYS A 296 9.88 12.00 10.74
N ASN A 297 11.07 11.73 10.24
CA ASN A 297 11.44 11.67 8.82
C ASN A 297 11.62 10.22 8.34
N SER A 298 10.95 9.28 9.00
CA SER A 298 10.83 7.87 8.62
C SER A 298 9.43 7.35 8.97
N PHE A 299 8.99 6.29 8.30
CA PHE A 299 7.67 5.67 8.48
C PHE A 299 7.76 4.16 8.26
N GLN A 300 6.75 3.42 8.73
CA GLN A 300 6.67 1.97 8.54
C GLN A 300 5.55 1.61 7.55
N PRO A 301 5.88 1.24 6.29
CA PRO A 301 4.89 0.71 5.37
C PRO A 301 4.41 -0.68 5.82
N THR A 302 3.22 -1.05 5.36
CA THR A 302 2.63 -2.38 5.54
C THR A 302 2.35 -3.00 4.18
N LEU A 303 2.31 -4.32 4.09
CA LEU A 303 1.97 -5.03 2.85
C LEU A 303 0.88 -6.08 3.08
N THR A 304 -0.11 -6.09 2.21
CA THR A 304 -1.06 -7.19 2.05
C THR A 304 -1.00 -7.72 0.62
N SER A 305 -1.28 -9.01 0.44
CA SER A 305 -1.32 -9.67 -0.86
C SER A 305 -2.50 -10.62 -0.87
N LYS A 306 -3.26 -10.58 -1.98
CA LYS A 306 -4.41 -11.43 -2.22
C LYS A 306 -4.31 -12.07 -3.60
N VAL A 307 -4.51 -13.38 -3.71
CA VAL A 307 -4.66 -14.06 -5.00
C VAL A 307 -6.07 -13.87 -5.55
N ALA A 308 -6.21 -13.84 -6.88
CA ALA A 308 -7.52 -13.71 -7.51
C ALA A 308 -8.41 -14.96 -7.30
N LYS A 309 -7.80 -16.14 -7.27
CA LYS A 309 -8.47 -17.43 -7.05
C LYS A 309 -7.64 -18.33 -6.12
N HIS A 310 -8.33 -18.99 -5.20
CA HIS A 310 -7.71 -19.98 -4.32
C HIS A 310 -7.65 -21.37 -4.94
N GLU A 311 -8.54 -21.72 -5.87
CA GLU A 311 -8.50 -22.97 -6.64
C GLU A 311 -8.25 -22.63 -8.11
N LEU A 312 -7.18 -23.17 -8.68
CA LEU A 312 -6.71 -22.86 -10.03
C LEU A 312 -6.62 -24.13 -10.87
N ARG A 313 -6.99 -24.04 -12.14
CA ARG A 313 -6.77 -25.11 -13.12
C ARG A 313 -5.41 -24.95 -13.81
N VAL A 314 -4.95 -26.02 -14.42
CA VAL A 314 -3.80 -25.98 -15.34
C VAL A 314 -4.04 -24.89 -16.40
N GLY A 315 -3.00 -24.10 -16.68
CA GLY A 315 -3.03 -23.02 -17.65
C GLY A 315 -3.54 -21.68 -17.10
N GLU A 316 -4.10 -21.63 -15.89
CA GLU A 316 -4.49 -20.38 -15.24
C GLU A 316 -3.28 -19.64 -14.62
N ASN A 317 -3.42 -18.33 -14.46
CA ASN A 317 -2.41 -17.46 -13.86
C ASN A 317 -2.55 -17.41 -12.34
N VAL A 318 -1.43 -17.11 -11.66
CA VAL A 318 -1.34 -16.96 -10.20
C VAL A 318 -1.20 -15.49 -9.79
N ASP A 319 -1.84 -14.60 -10.54
CA ASP A 319 -1.75 -13.14 -10.35
C ASP A 319 -2.19 -12.72 -8.93
N SER A 320 -1.59 -11.63 -8.43
CA SER A 320 -1.86 -11.13 -7.08
C SER A 320 -2.14 -9.63 -7.07
N THR A 321 -3.15 -9.25 -6.29
CA THR A 321 -3.37 -7.85 -5.87
C THR A 321 -2.56 -7.58 -4.62
N VAL A 322 -1.65 -6.62 -4.70
CA VAL A 322 -0.78 -6.21 -3.58
C VAL A 322 -1.16 -4.80 -3.16
N THR A 323 -1.33 -4.59 -1.87
CA THR A 323 -1.67 -3.28 -1.30
C THR A 323 -0.59 -2.88 -0.31
N SER A 324 -0.10 -1.65 -0.44
CA SER A 324 0.84 -1.07 0.53
C SER A 324 0.15 -0.01 1.36
N GLY A 325 0.17 -0.18 2.67
CA GLY A 325 -0.37 0.78 3.64
C GLY A 325 0.74 1.41 4.48
N VAL A 326 0.35 2.00 5.60
CA VAL A 326 1.23 2.49 6.65
C VAL A 326 0.69 2.01 8.00
N ARG A 327 1.55 1.85 9.01
CA ARG A 327 1.09 1.55 10.38
C ARG A 327 0.06 2.57 10.86
N GLU A 328 -0.83 2.13 11.75
CA GLU A 328 -1.86 3.00 12.32
C GLU A 328 -1.27 4.26 12.94
N LYS A 329 -2.00 5.38 12.80
CA LYS A 329 -1.63 6.72 13.32
C LYS A 329 -0.33 7.29 12.73
N ASP A 330 0.15 6.75 11.62
CA ASP A 330 1.27 7.28 10.86
C ASP A 330 0.81 7.65 9.44
N SER A 331 1.69 8.17 8.58
CA SER A 331 1.30 8.63 7.23
C SER A 331 2.36 8.30 6.20
N TRP A 332 1.95 8.17 4.93
CA TRP A 332 2.92 8.04 3.86
C TRP A 332 3.69 9.35 3.69
N ILE A 333 5.01 9.29 3.68
CA ILE A 333 5.84 10.48 3.49
C ILE A 333 5.72 10.96 2.05
N ASN A 334 5.37 12.23 1.87
CA ASN A 334 5.18 12.81 0.54
C ASN A 334 6.47 12.73 -0.29
N GLY A 335 6.34 12.35 -1.57
CA GLY A 335 7.46 12.18 -2.49
C GLY A 335 8.18 10.84 -2.40
N VAL A 336 7.91 10.02 -1.37
CA VAL A 336 8.53 8.69 -1.26
C VAL A 336 7.83 7.70 -2.17
N SER A 337 8.62 6.99 -2.98
CA SER A 337 8.15 5.89 -3.84
C SER A 337 8.82 4.59 -3.45
N LEU A 338 8.03 3.58 -3.12
CA LEU A 338 8.51 2.25 -2.75
C LEU A 338 8.11 1.23 -3.78
N HIS A 339 8.89 0.17 -3.92
CA HIS A 339 8.45 -1.02 -4.65
C HIS A 339 8.65 -2.29 -3.85
N ALA A 340 7.67 -3.17 -3.96
CA ALA A 340 7.70 -4.50 -3.39
C ALA A 340 8.09 -5.53 -4.46
N GLN A 341 8.91 -6.50 -4.07
CA GLN A 341 9.28 -7.67 -4.88
C GLN A 341 8.50 -8.89 -4.39
N GLY A 342 7.79 -9.54 -5.30
CA GLY A 342 7.00 -10.74 -5.02
C GLY A 342 7.69 -11.97 -5.58
N TYR A 343 7.63 -13.08 -4.85
CA TYR A 343 8.16 -14.37 -5.25
C TYR A 343 7.14 -15.46 -4.93
N TYR A 344 6.86 -16.32 -5.91
CA TYR A 344 5.84 -17.35 -5.82
C TYR A 344 6.48 -18.73 -5.75
N PHE A 345 6.12 -19.46 -4.71
CA PHE A 345 6.67 -20.77 -4.37
C PHE A 345 5.62 -21.85 -4.55
N VAL A 346 6.02 -23.00 -5.10
CA VAL A 346 5.17 -24.18 -5.30
C VAL A 346 5.75 -25.38 -4.57
N GLY A 347 4.87 -26.18 -3.94
CA GLY A 347 5.24 -27.37 -3.18
C GLY A 347 4.04 -28.19 -2.73
N SER A 348 4.30 -29.19 -1.88
CA SER A 348 3.24 -30.02 -1.31
C SER A 348 2.39 -29.26 -0.29
N ALA A 349 1.23 -29.82 0.10
CA ALA A 349 0.40 -29.27 1.17
C ALA A 349 1.19 -29.05 2.47
N LYS A 350 2.06 -30.01 2.84
CA LYS A 350 2.87 -29.96 4.06
C LYS A 350 3.90 -28.84 4.01
N ASP A 351 4.39 -28.51 2.82
CA ASP A 351 5.45 -27.52 2.66
C ASP A 351 4.88 -26.09 2.57
N ILE A 352 3.74 -25.92 1.91
CA ILE A 352 3.12 -24.62 1.61
C ILE A 352 2.14 -24.14 2.70
N LEU A 353 1.30 -25.04 3.25
CA LEU A 353 0.20 -24.68 4.15
C LEU A 353 0.66 -24.47 5.59
N GLN A 354 1.66 -23.62 5.76
CA GLN A 354 2.21 -23.23 7.05
C GLN A 354 2.81 -21.83 6.96
N ILE A 355 2.56 -21.01 7.97
CA ILE A 355 3.11 -19.66 8.04
C ILE A 355 4.57 -19.74 8.50
N ARG A 356 5.48 -19.11 7.74
CA ARG A 356 6.89 -18.97 8.14
C ARG A 356 7.18 -17.52 8.50
N GLN A 357 7.26 -17.21 9.79
CA GLN A 357 7.50 -15.86 10.27
C GLN A 357 8.93 -15.38 9.97
N ARG A 358 9.10 -14.06 9.88
CA ARG A 358 10.42 -13.39 9.85
C ARG A 358 11.04 -13.47 11.23
N ASN A 359 12.32 -13.85 11.31
CA ASN A 359 13.05 -13.91 12.57
C ASN A 359 13.36 -12.49 13.07
N ASN A 360 13.57 -12.33 14.37
CA ASN A 360 13.95 -11.02 14.93
C ASN A 360 15.30 -10.56 14.34
N GLY A 361 15.36 -9.33 13.84
CA GLY A 361 16.56 -8.74 13.22
C GLY A 361 16.95 -9.31 11.84
N GLU A 362 16.23 -10.30 11.31
CA GLU A 362 16.47 -10.84 9.97
C GLU A 362 16.10 -9.80 8.92
N SER A 363 16.92 -9.53 7.91
CA SER A 363 16.52 -8.65 6.80
C SER A 363 15.50 -9.32 5.88
N ALA A 364 14.73 -8.56 5.10
CA ALA A 364 13.77 -9.10 4.15
C ALA A 364 14.46 -9.97 3.07
N VAL A 365 15.68 -9.63 2.68
CA VAL A 365 16.51 -10.44 1.76
C VAL A 365 16.98 -11.73 2.43
N GLN A 366 17.40 -11.68 3.71
CA GLN A 366 17.78 -12.87 4.47
C GLN A 366 16.59 -13.81 4.66
N TYR A 367 15.41 -13.27 4.97
CA TYR A 367 14.16 -14.02 5.03
C TYR A 367 13.91 -14.79 3.73
N LEU A 368 13.98 -14.10 2.59
CA LEU A 368 13.76 -14.73 1.29
C LEU A 368 14.79 -15.83 0.99
N LYS A 369 16.07 -15.61 1.31
CA LYS A 369 17.11 -16.63 1.19
C LYS A 369 16.80 -17.87 2.03
N ARG A 370 16.31 -17.70 3.25
CA ARG A 370 15.91 -18.81 4.13
C ARG A 370 14.71 -19.57 3.58
N ILE A 371 13.71 -18.89 3.03
CA ILE A 371 12.55 -19.56 2.40
C ILE A 371 12.99 -20.36 1.17
N ARG A 372 13.87 -19.81 0.33
CA ARG A 372 14.42 -20.52 -0.85
C ARG A 372 15.26 -21.75 -0.48
N ALA A 373 15.90 -21.74 0.69
CA ALA A 373 16.71 -22.86 1.17
C ALA A 373 15.88 -24.01 1.74
N LEU A 374 14.56 -23.86 1.88
CA LEU A 374 13.70 -24.95 2.36
C LEU A 374 13.64 -26.07 1.32
N PRO A 375 13.76 -27.34 1.74
CA PRO A 375 13.66 -28.47 0.83
C PRO A 375 12.26 -28.56 0.22
N ASN A 376 12.16 -29.13 -0.98
CA ASN A 376 10.90 -29.42 -1.68
C ASN A 376 10.05 -28.20 -2.05
N LEU A 377 10.59 -26.99 -1.94
CA LEU A 377 9.98 -25.77 -2.47
C LEU A 377 10.67 -25.36 -3.76
N ARG A 378 9.87 -24.97 -4.76
CA ARG A 378 10.37 -24.38 -6.01
C ARG A 378 9.87 -22.95 -6.11
N GLN A 379 10.78 -22.00 -6.27
CA GLN A 379 10.39 -20.68 -6.75
C GLN A 379 10.17 -20.78 -8.26
N VAL A 380 8.96 -20.46 -8.72
CA VAL A 380 8.57 -20.63 -10.13
C VAL A 380 8.20 -19.31 -10.81
N ALA A 381 7.85 -18.30 -10.01
CA ALA A 381 7.51 -16.99 -10.52
C ALA A 381 7.95 -15.86 -9.59
N ALA A 382 8.01 -14.66 -10.14
CA ALA A 382 8.23 -13.43 -9.42
C ALA A 382 7.41 -12.29 -10.01
N SER A 383 7.29 -11.20 -9.27
CA SER A 383 6.59 -10.00 -9.73
C SER A 383 7.03 -8.76 -8.95
N ARG A 384 6.50 -7.59 -9.31
CA ARG A 384 6.82 -6.31 -8.68
C ARG A 384 5.62 -5.38 -8.62
N ALA A 385 5.46 -4.69 -7.51
CA ALA A 385 4.44 -3.66 -7.29
C ALA A 385 5.11 -2.35 -6.90
N TYR A 386 4.59 -1.22 -7.38
CA TYR A 386 5.11 0.13 -7.10
C TYR A 386 4.04 0.95 -6.37
N PHE A 387 4.45 1.68 -5.34
CA PHE A 387 3.56 2.44 -4.47
C PHE A 387 4.13 3.84 -4.23
N SER A 388 3.27 4.85 -4.35
CA SER A 388 3.60 6.27 -4.17
C SER A 388 2.79 6.93 -3.04
N ARG A 389 1.83 6.19 -2.47
CA ARG A 389 0.91 6.65 -1.42
C ARG A 389 0.38 5.48 -0.61
N ALA A 390 -0.15 5.77 0.58
CA ALA A 390 -0.78 4.76 1.43
C ALA A 390 -2.07 4.19 0.82
N ASN A 391 -2.32 2.93 1.11
CA ASN A 391 -3.47 2.13 0.70
C ASN A 391 -3.63 1.99 -0.82
N GLU A 392 -2.53 2.19 -1.56
CA GLU A 392 -2.48 1.96 -2.99
C GLU A 392 -2.42 0.46 -3.29
N SER A 393 -3.26 0.01 -4.23
CA SER A 393 -3.36 -1.39 -4.65
C SER A 393 -2.91 -1.55 -6.09
N VAL A 394 -2.07 -2.56 -6.34
CA VAL A 394 -1.52 -2.88 -7.65
C VAL A 394 -1.84 -4.33 -7.99
N ASN A 395 -2.45 -4.54 -9.16
CA ASN A 395 -2.61 -5.89 -9.72
C ASN A 395 -1.32 -6.28 -10.44
N THR A 396 -0.71 -7.35 -9.99
CA THR A 396 0.59 -7.81 -10.47
C THR A 396 0.45 -9.13 -11.19
N LYS A 397 1.17 -9.27 -12.31
CA LYS A 397 1.23 -10.50 -13.08
C LYS A 397 2.36 -11.39 -12.62
N ALA A 398 2.11 -12.68 -12.51
CA ALA A 398 3.14 -13.66 -12.23
C ALA A 398 4.03 -13.86 -13.47
N LYS A 399 5.35 -13.66 -13.34
CA LYS A 399 6.31 -13.88 -14.42
C LYS A 399 7.23 -15.03 -14.09
N ARG A 400 7.50 -15.93 -15.04
CA ARG A 400 8.40 -17.09 -14.83
C ARG A 400 9.77 -16.60 -14.35
N ALA A 401 10.19 -17.06 -13.18
CA ALA A 401 11.45 -16.63 -12.58
C ALA A 401 11.93 -17.63 -11.53
N ASN A 402 13.24 -17.86 -11.51
CA ASN A 402 13.93 -18.61 -10.45
C ASN A 402 15.00 -17.71 -9.82
N GLY A 403 15.13 -17.75 -8.49
CA GLY A 403 16.06 -16.90 -7.75
C GLY A 403 15.69 -15.41 -7.76
N ASP A 404 16.69 -14.56 -7.52
CA ASP A 404 16.52 -13.12 -7.61
C ASP A 404 16.46 -12.65 -9.06
N ILE A 405 15.57 -11.72 -9.36
CA ILE A 405 15.32 -11.24 -10.72
C ILE A 405 15.26 -9.71 -10.75
N SER A 406 15.91 -9.12 -11.74
CA SER A 406 15.93 -7.67 -11.91
C SER A 406 14.62 -7.14 -12.51
N ALA A 407 14.46 -5.82 -12.54
CA ALA A 407 13.28 -5.18 -13.12
C ALA A 407 13.19 -5.40 -14.64
N SER A 408 14.33 -5.37 -15.33
CA SER A 408 14.43 -5.59 -16.77
C SER A 408 14.09 -7.02 -17.12
N ASP A 409 14.65 -7.99 -16.39
CA ASP A 409 14.44 -9.41 -16.67
C ASP A 409 12.96 -9.79 -16.46
N LEU A 410 12.31 -9.24 -15.42
CA LEU A 410 10.87 -9.42 -15.19
C LEU A 410 10.00 -8.90 -16.32
N LYS A 411 10.42 -7.82 -17.00
CA LYS A 411 9.67 -7.21 -18.09
C LYS A 411 9.68 -8.12 -19.34
N GLU A 412 10.78 -8.81 -19.57
CA GLU A 412 10.98 -9.71 -20.72
C GLU A 412 10.51 -11.14 -20.44
N ALA A 413 10.39 -11.51 -19.15
CA ALA A 413 9.93 -12.83 -18.75
C ALA A 413 8.49 -13.15 -19.20
N GLU A 414 8.27 -14.42 -19.54
CA GLU A 414 6.96 -14.97 -19.89
C GLU A 414 6.00 -14.96 -18.70
N ASP A 415 4.70 -14.86 -18.97
CA ASP A 415 3.67 -15.05 -17.95
C ASP A 415 3.73 -16.49 -17.41
N TYR A 416 3.78 -16.64 -16.08
CA TYR A 416 3.71 -17.95 -15.45
C TYR A 416 2.26 -18.44 -15.40
N LYS A 417 2.07 -19.69 -15.80
CA LYS A 417 0.81 -20.43 -15.74
C LYS A 417 1.05 -21.73 -15.00
N VAL A 418 0.04 -22.19 -14.27
CA VAL A 418 0.04 -23.49 -13.60
C VAL A 418 0.32 -24.58 -14.63
N ALA A 419 1.37 -25.38 -14.42
CA ALA A 419 1.76 -26.45 -15.33
C ALA A 419 1.07 -27.79 -15.00
N ASP A 420 0.97 -28.68 -15.98
CA ASP A 420 0.33 -30.00 -15.82
C ASP A 420 0.96 -30.83 -14.69
N ASN A 421 2.30 -30.83 -14.60
CA ASN A 421 3.04 -31.55 -13.57
C ASN A 421 2.92 -30.93 -12.16
N GLU A 422 2.22 -29.81 -12.02
CA GLU A 422 1.97 -29.14 -10.75
C GLU A 422 0.55 -29.42 -10.24
N ALA A 423 -0.30 -30.11 -11.02
CA ALA A 423 -1.63 -30.49 -10.62
C ALA A 423 -1.63 -31.24 -9.26
N GLY A 424 -2.47 -30.80 -8.34
CA GLY A 424 -2.55 -31.29 -6.96
C GLY A 424 -1.56 -30.68 -5.96
N LEU A 425 -0.68 -29.77 -6.42
CA LEU A 425 0.21 -28.99 -5.56
C LEU A 425 -0.45 -27.68 -5.10
N PHE A 426 0.28 -26.96 -4.27
CA PHE A 426 -0.10 -25.66 -3.71
C PHE A 426 0.96 -24.63 -4.04
N GLY A 427 0.56 -23.36 -4.13
CA GLY A 427 1.47 -22.25 -4.34
C GLY A 427 1.14 -21.05 -3.47
N THR A 428 2.15 -20.30 -3.03
CA THR A 428 1.99 -19.13 -2.16
C THR A 428 2.94 -17.99 -2.53
N TRP A 429 2.45 -16.76 -2.43
CA TRP A 429 3.29 -15.56 -2.59
C TRP A 429 3.98 -15.15 -1.30
N VAL A 430 5.24 -14.74 -1.44
CA VAL A 430 6.01 -13.93 -0.49
C VAL A 430 6.24 -12.57 -1.12
N TRP A 431 6.03 -11.48 -0.37
CA TRP A 431 6.37 -10.13 -0.84
C TRP A 431 7.33 -9.45 0.13
N ILE A 432 8.29 -8.70 -0.41
CA ILE A 432 9.25 -7.93 0.39
C ILE A 432 9.38 -6.49 -0.09
N ILE A 433 9.63 -5.57 0.84
CA ILE A 433 10.23 -4.25 0.58
C ILE A 433 11.56 -4.25 1.32
N SER A 434 12.65 -4.44 0.58
CA SER A 434 14.02 -4.36 1.09
C SER A 434 14.63 -2.98 0.82
N ARG A 435 15.54 -2.52 1.68
CA ARG A 435 16.27 -1.26 1.51
C ARG A 435 17.16 -1.31 0.27
N ASP A 436 17.84 -2.44 0.05
CA ASP A 436 18.78 -2.65 -1.05
C ASP A 436 18.12 -2.54 -2.43
N ALA A 437 16.82 -2.80 -2.52
CA ALA A 437 16.08 -2.66 -3.76
C ALA A 437 15.63 -1.21 -4.00
N GLN A 438 15.50 -0.37 -2.97
CA GLN A 438 14.99 1.00 -3.13
C GLN A 438 16.08 1.99 -3.56
N LYS A 439 15.65 3.17 -4.01
CA LYS A 439 16.54 4.34 -4.07
C LYS A 439 17.00 4.68 -2.65
N LYS A 440 18.25 5.09 -2.49
CA LYS A 440 18.82 5.41 -1.17
C LYS A 440 17.98 6.40 -0.37
N GLU A 441 17.51 7.47 -1.00
CA GLU A 441 16.70 8.50 -0.36
C GLU A 441 15.37 7.98 0.20
N ASP A 442 14.74 7.03 -0.50
CA ASP A 442 13.49 6.38 -0.08
C ASP A 442 13.77 5.27 0.96
N ALA A 443 14.87 4.52 0.78
CA ALA A 443 15.31 3.48 1.71
C ALA A 443 15.57 4.06 3.10
N ASP A 444 16.20 5.23 3.19
CA ASP A 444 16.52 5.93 4.43
C ASP A 444 15.25 6.40 5.18
N LYS A 445 14.07 6.37 4.54
CA LYS A 445 12.76 6.69 5.16
C LYS A 445 12.06 5.51 5.80
N LEU A 446 12.54 4.29 5.62
CA LEU A 446 11.93 3.12 6.23
C LEU A 446 12.34 3.02 7.71
N ASP A 447 11.37 2.82 8.60
CA ASP A 447 11.64 2.40 9.98
C ASP A 447 12.28 0.99 9.97
N ASP A 448 11.68 0.04 9.23
CA ASP A 448 12.19 -1.30 8.97
C ASP A 448 11.72 -1.82 7.59
N GLU A 449 12.40 -2.83 7.08
CA GLU A 449 12.01 -3.57 5.89
C GLU A 449 10.69 -4.32 6.11
N VAL A 450 9.96 -4.61 5.02
CA VAL A 450 8.64 -5.27 5.10
C VAL A 450 8.73 -6.66 4.50
N VAL A 451 8.09 -7.63 5.17
CA VAL A 451 7.87 -8.98 4.66
C VAL A 451 6.40 -9.34 4.80
N LYS A 452 5.71 -9.57 3.68
CA LYS A 452 4.49 -10.37 3.64
C LYS A 452 4.91 -11.83 3.60
N VAL A 453 4.74 -12.48 4.74
CA VAL A 453 5.27 -13.81 5.02
C VAL A 453 4.68 -14.91 4.15
N PHE A 454 5.51 -15.92 3.90
CA PHE A 454 5.19 -17.17 3.23
C PHE A 454 4.01 -17.90 3.90
N GLY A 455 3.19 -18.54 3.06
CA GLY A 455 2.10 -19.40 3.51
C GLY A 455 0.94 -18.62 4.10
N SER A 456 0.76 -17.34 3.76
CA SER A 456 -0.44 -16.60 4.14
C SER A 456 -1.67 -17.13 3.38
N ALA A 457 -2.80 -17.34 4.05
CA ALA A 457 -4.00 -17.91 3.42
C ALA A 457 -4.47 -17.09 2.19
N ASP A 458 -4.59 -15.78 2.33
CA ASP A 458 -5.02 -14.86 1.25
C ASP A 458 -4.11 -14.89 0.01
N SER A 459 -2.87 -15.36 0.14
CA SER A 459 -1.88 -15.40 -0.94
C SER A 459 -1.58 -16.81 -1.44
N THR A 460 -2.37 -17.80 -1.00
CA THR A 460 -2.14 -19.22 -1.28
C THR A 460 -3.24 -19.82 -2.14
N SER A 461 -2.85 -20.59 -3.14
CA SER A 461 -3.74 -21.30 -4.06
C SER A 461 -3.40 -22.80 -4.11
N VAL A 462 -4.36 -23.60 -4.54
CA VAL A 462 -4.23 -25.02 -4.85
C VAL A 462 -4.52 -25.25 -6.34
N TYR A 463 -3.82 -26.22 -6.93
CA TYR A 463 -3.94 -26.53 -8.35
C TYR A 463 -4.80 -27.77 -8.55
N GLN A 464 -5.95 -27.59 -9.19
CA GLN A 464 -6.90 -28.64 -9.48
C GLN A 464 -6.42 -29.49 -10.65
N ALA A 465 -6.29 -30.79 -10.39
CA ALA A 465 -6.08 -31.79 -11.42
C ALA A 465 -7.37 -32.06 -12.21
N THR A 466 -7.23 -32.28 -13.51
CA THR A 466 -8.32 -32.76 -14.38
C THR A 466 -8.32 -34.28 -14.36
N ILE A 467 -9.50 -34.87 -14.20
CA ILE A 467 -9.68 -36.33 -14.13
C ILE A 467 -10.45 -36.80 -15.35
N SER A 468 -10.09 -37.99 -15.86
CA SER A 468 -10.91 -38.76 -16.79
C SER A 468 -11.26 -40.13 -16.20
N SER A 469 -12.43 -40.64 -16.61
CA SER A 469 -12.85 -42.00 -16.33
C SER A 469 -13.41 -42.66 -17.59
N ASP A 470 -12.96 -43.88 -17.88
CA ASP A 470 -13.45 -44.72 -18.98
C ASP A 470 -14.10 -45.97 -18.40
N VAL A 471 -15.41 -46.13 -18.59
CA VAL A 471 -16.20 -47.26 -18.07
C VAL A 471 -16.52 -48.24 -19.20
N VAL A 472 -16.10 -49.49 -19.07
CA VAL A 472 -16.27 -50.54 -20.08
C VAL A 472 -16.78 -51.83 -19.46
N THR A 473 -18.00 -52.24 -19.82
CA THR A 473 -18.49 -53.58 -19.49
C THR A 473 -17.79 -54.64 -20.34
N LYS A 474 -17.32 -55.72 -19.72
CA LYS A 474 -16.66 -56.83 -20.44
C LYS A 474 -17.64 -57.58 -21.32
N GLN A 475 -18.85 -57.79 -20.81
CA GLN A 475 -19.96 -58.35 -21.56
C GLN A 475 -20.93 -57.24 -21.94
N LYS A 476 -21.43 -57.26 -23.17
CA LYS A 476 -22.46 -56.33 -23.63
C LYS A 476 -23.85 -56.91 -23.56
N ILE A 477 -23.96 -58.22 -23.73
CA ILE A 477 -25.20 -58.96 -23.66
C ILE A 477 -24.91 -60.25 -22.88
N VAL A 478 -25.69 -60.54 -21.86
CA VAL A 478 -25.59 -61.76 -21.03
C VAL A 478 -26.97 -62.37 -20.81
N GLY A 479 -27.03 -63.65 -20.43
CA GLY A 479 -28.27 -64.29 -19.99
C GLY A 479 -28.48 -64.25 -18.48
N ILE A 480 -29.67 -64.63 -18.02
CA ILE A 480 -30.01 -64.83 -16.60
C ILE A 480 -28.96 -65.73 -15.91
N GLY A 481 -28.59 -65.36 -14.68
CA GLY A 481 -27.62 -66.07 -13.84
C GLY A 481 -26.15 -65.76 -14.14
N THR A 482 -25.85 -65.00 -15.21
CA THR A 482 -24.47 -64.65 -15.59
C THR A 482 -24.00 -63.39 -14.88
N GLU A 483 -22.79 -63.42 -14.30
CA GLU A 483 -22.15 -62.23 -13.72
C GLU A 483 -21.77 -61.20 -14.78
N ILE A 484 -22.10 -59.95 -14.51
CA ILE A 484 -21.71 -58.78 -15.30
C ILE A 484 -20.47 -58.17 -14.66
N VAL A 485 -19.43 -57.99 -15.46
CA VAL A 485 -18.17 -57.38 -15.02
C VAL A 485 -17.93 -56.10 -15.79
N SER A 486 -17.52 -55.04 -15.09
CA SER A 486 -17.08 -53.78 -15.69
C SER A 486 -15.65 -53.45 -15.28
N GLU A 487 -14.89 -52.83 -16.18
CA GLU A 487 -13.61 -52.18 -15.90
C GLU A 487 -13.76 -50.66 -16.02
N ILE A 488 -13.32 -49.94 -14.99
CA ILE A 488 -13.31 -48.48 -14.96
C ILE A 488 -11.85 -48.03 -14.90
N THR A 489 -11.37 -47.31 -15.92
CA THR A 489 -10.02 -46.75 -15.94
C THR A 489 -10.07 -45.30 -15.52
N VAL A 490 -9.38 -44.93 -14.43
CA VAL A 490 -9.32 -43.55 -13.90
C VAL A 490 -7.91 -42.99 -14.07
N ARG A 491 -7.81 -41.75 -14.55
CA ARG A 491 -6.55 -41.06 -14.83
C ARG A 491 -6.58 -39.59 -14.39
N GLY A 492 -5.39 -39.01 -14.23
CA GLY A 492 -5.21 -37.58 -14.01
C GLY A 492 -5.23 -37.13 -12.55
N LEU A 493 -5.44 -38.04 -11.59
CA LEU A 493 -5.31 -37.71 -10.17
C LEU A 493 -3.84 -37.49 -9.79
N PRO A 494 -3.52 -36.58 -8.85
CA PRO A 494 -2.20 -36.49 -8.26
C PRO A 494 -1.77 -37.82 -7.64
N GLU A 495 -0.49 -38.21 -7.72
CA GLU A 495 -0.01 -39.47 -7.12
C GLU A 495 -0.28 -39.55 -5.62
N THR A 496 -0.29 -38.41 -4.95
CA THR A 496 -0.56 -38.28 -3.51
C THR A 496 -2.05 -38.14 -3.16
N TYR A 497 -2.96 -38.30 -4.12
CA TYR A 497 -4.39 -38.14 -3.90
C TYR A 497 -4.96 -39.18 -2.92
N GLY A 498 -5.87 -38.74 -2.04
CA GLY A 498 -6.45 -39.52 -0.94
C GLY A 498 -5.77 -39.29 0.43
N SER A 499 -4.60 -38.66 0.44
CA SER A 499 -3.85 -38.38 1.67
C SER A 499 -4.18 -37.02 2.31
N PHE A 500 -4.61 -36.04 1.52
CA PHE A 500 -4.87 -34.69 2.01
C PHE A 500 -6.23 -34.61 2.68
N LYS A 501 -6.25 -34.24 3.96
CA LYS A 501 -7.47 -34.19 4.78
C LYS A 501 -8.22 -32.85 4.70
N GLY A 502 -7.66 -31.86 4.01
CA GLY A 502 -8.17 -30.50 3.99
C GLY A 502 -7.41 -29.58 4.94
N ASN A 503 -7.70 -28.30 4.87
CA ASN A 503 -7.19 -27.28 5.77
C ASN A 503 -8.18 -26.10 5.86
N GLU A 504 -8.90 -26.03 6.98
CA GLU A 504 -9.92 -25.00 7.21
C GLU A 504 -9.34 -23.58 7.25
N THR A 505 -8.14 -23.39 7.81
CA THR A 505 -7.47 -22.07 7.88
C THR A 505 -7.22 -21.49 6.50
N TYR A 506 -7.01 -22.33 5.49
CA TYR A 506 -6.79 -21.92 4.11
C TYR A 506 -8.04 -22.10 3.23
N GLY A 507 -9.15 -22.61 3.78
CA GLY A 507 -10.39 -22.86 3.04
C GLY A 507 -10.33 -24.02 2.05
N PHE A 508 -9.35 -24.93 2.16
CA PHE A 508 -9.21 -26.06 1.24
C PHE A 508 -9.87 -27.31 1.79
N ASN A 509 -10.75 -27.94 1.00
CA ASN A 509 -11.38 -29.19 1.38
C ASN A 509 -10.46 -30.39 1.10
N GLY A 510 -10.63 -31.45 1.88
CA GLY A 510 -9.85 -32.68 1.74
C GLY A 510 -10.22 -33.50 0.51
N ASP A 511 -9.31 -34.39 0.13
CA ASP A 511 -9.53 -35.34 -0.94
C ASP A 511 -10.77 -36.19 -0.67
N LYS A 512 -11.49 -36.53 -1.73
CA LYS A 512 -12.74 -37.29 -1.67
C LYS A 512 -12.57 -38.68 -2.26
N LYS A 513 -13.42 -39.58 -1.79
CA LYS A 513 -13.61 -40.90 -2.39
C LYS A 513 -14.57 -40.78 -3.58
N ALA A 514 -14.53 -41.78 -4.46
CA ALA A 514 -15.48 -41.90 -5.55
C ALA A 514 -16.58 -42.91 -5.20
N HIS A 515 -17.68 -42.85 -5.93
CA HIS A 515 -18.77 -43.80 -5.88
C HIS A 515 -18.85 -44.55 -7.20
N ILE A 516 -18.90 -45.88 -7.12
CA ILE A 516 -19.28 -46.73 -8.25
C ILE A 516 -20.72 -47.13 -8.03
N ARG A 517 -21.59 -46.80 -8.98
CA ARG A 517 -23.02 -47.12 -8.94
C ARG A 517 -23.40 -47.99 -10.10
N VAL A 518 -24.35 -48.89 -9.86
CA VAL A 518 -24.91 -49.75 -10.90
C VAL A 518 -26.42 -49.59 -10.86
N TRP A 519 -26.99 -49.20 -11.99
CA TRP A 519 -28.42 -49.05 -12.19
C TRP A 519 -28.95 -50.19 -13.04
N TRP A 520 -30.16 -50.64 -12.72
CA TRP A 520 -30.97 -51.44 -13.60
C TRP A 520 -32.02 -50.57 -14.28
N ALA A 521 -32.29 -50.84 -15.56
CA ALA A 521 -33.37 -50.25 -16.34
C ALA A 521 -34.09 -51.32 -17.19
N GLY A 522 -35.39 -51.53 -16.99
CA GLY A 522 -36.12 -52.59 -17.69
C GLY A 522 -37.63 -52.60 -17.42
N GLU A 523 -38.33 -53.51 -18.11
CA GLU A 523 -39.80 -53.61 -18.01
C GLU A 523 -40.26 -54.14 -16.64
N GLY A 524 -39.45 -54.96 -15.96
CA GLY A 524 -39.72 -55.40 -14.58
C GLY A 524 -40.68 -56.58 -14.43
N SER A 525 -40.99 -57.31 -15.51
CA SER A 525 -41.96 -58.42 -15.51
C SER A 525 -41.31 -59.78 -15.74
N GLU A 526 -41.83 -60.84 -15.12
CA GLU A 526 -41.38 -62.22 -15.40
C GLU A 526 -41.67 -62.68 -16.83
N LYS A 527 -42.49 -61.93 -17.58
CA LYS A 527 -42.81 -62.18 -18.99
C LYS A 527 -42.10 -61.23 -19.95
N SER A 528 -41.19 -60.38 -19.45
CA SER A 528 -40.48 -59.40 -20.26
C SER A 528 -39.78 -60.07 -21.45
N THR A 529 -39.93 -59.44 -22.62
CA THR A 529 -39.15 -59.79 -23.81
C THR A 529 -37.98 -58.81 -23.99
N LYS A 530 -37.02 -59.16 -24.85
CA LYS A 530 -35.94 -58.24 -25.24
C LYS A 530 -36.48 -56.89 -25.73
N LYS A 531 -37.55 -56.92 -26.55
CA LYS A 531 -38.15 -55.72 -27.12
C LYS A 531 -38.79 -54.81 -26.05
N ASP A 532 -39.28 -55.40 -24.97
CA ASP A 532 -39.83 -54.63 -23.85
C ASP A 532 -38.71 -53.90 -23.09
N ASN A 533 -37.61 -54.59 -22.81
CA ASN A 533 -36.43 -53.99 -22.17
C ASN A 533 -35.70 -52.95 -23.05
N GLU A 534 -35.77 -53.06 -24.38
CA GLU A 534 -35.19 -52.08 -25.30
C GLU A 534 -35.82 -50.69 -25.19
N LYS A 535 -37.07 -50.57 -24.71
CA LYS A 535 -37.72 -49.27 -24.47
C LYS A 535 -36.96 -48.46 -23.43
N TYR A 536 -36.48 -49.14 -22.38
CA TYR A 536 -35.76 -48.58 -21.23
C TYR A 536 -34.25 -48.49 -21.44
N MET A 537 -33.78 -48.58 -22.69
CA MET A 537 -32.36 -48.40 -22.99
C MET A 537 -31.92 -46.97 -22.60
N PRO A 538 -30.88 -46.80 -21.78
CA PRO A 538 -30.37 -45.48 -21.43
C PRO A 538 -30.11 -44.59 -22.66
N GLY A 539 -30.66 -43.37 -22.64
CA GLY A 539 -30.61 -42.41 -23.74
C GLY A 539 -31.57 -42.68 -24.92
N SER A 540 -32.47 -43.66 -24.82
CA SER A 540 -33.57 -43.82 -25.77
C SER A 540 -34.64 -42.72 -25.57
N LYS A 541 -35.63 -42.65 -26.47
CA LYS A 541 -36.69 -41.65 -26.39
C LYS A 541 -37.54 -41.88 -25.13
N GLY A 542 -37.52 -40.90 -24.23
CA GLY A 542 -38.25 -40.95 -22.96
C GLY A 542 -37.39 -41.39 -21.77
N GLU A 543 -36.17 -41.83 -22.03
CA GLU A 543 -35.25 -42.34 -21.01
C GLU A 543 -34.15 -41.35 -20.63
N ALA A 544 -33.62 -41.50 -19.42
CA ALA A 544 -32.54 -40.68 -18.92
C ALA A 544 -31.28 -40.83 -19.80
N ALA A 545 -30.67 -39.68 -20.15
CA ALA A 545 -29.48 -39.62 -20.99
C ALA A 545 -28.20 -39.52 -20.14
N GLU A 546 -27.64 -38.33 -19.95
CA GLU A 546 -26.39 -38.15 -19.20
C GLU A 546 -26.58 -38.27 -17.68
N GLN A 547 -27.72 -37.77 -17.18
CA GLN A 547 -28.07 -37.83 -15.76
C GLN A 547 -28.65 -39.19 -15.40
N GLU A 548 -28.43 -39.61 -14.17
CA GLU A 548 -29.02 -40.85 -13.65
C GLU A 548 -30.53 -40.69 -13.43
N PRO A 549 -31.30 -41.79 -13.61
CA PRO A 549 -32.74 -41.77 -13.37
C PRO A 549 -33.06 -41.64 -11.88
N LYS A 550 -34.32 -41.34 -11.57
CA LYS A 550 -34.87 -41.53 -10.22
C LYS A 550 -35.37 -42.97 -10.11
N GLU A 551 -35.35 -43.53 -8.91
CA GLU A 551 -35.91 -44.87 -8.70
C GLU A 551 -37.42 -44.87 -8.96
N ASP A 552 -37.86 -45.85 -9.77
CA ASP A 552 -39.24 -46.12 -10.11
C ASP A 552 -39.44 -47.61 -10.44
N ALA A 553 -40.59 -47.98 -11.01
CA ALA A 553 -40.88 -49.38 -11.36
C ALA A 553 -39.97 -49.94 -12.47
N HIS A 554 -39.31 -49.08 -13.23
CA HIS A 554 -38.48 -49.42 -14.40
C HIS A 554 -37.00 -49.08 -14.20
N HIS A 555 -36.65 -48.40 -13.11
CA HIS A 555 -35.29 -47.99 -12.77
C HIS A 555 -35.03 -48.19 -11.29
N HIS A 556 -34.01 -48.95 -10.92
CA HIS A 556 -33.60 -49.02 -9.53
C HIS A 556 -32.10 -49.20 -9.38
N LEU A 557 -31.57 -48.75 -8.25
CA LEU A 557 -30.15 -48.83 -7.95
C LEU A 557 -29.82 -50.25 -7.44
N ILE A 558 -28.95 -50.94 -8.16
CA ILE A 558 -28.45 -52.28 -7.79
C ILE A 558 -27.39 -52.17 -6.70
N GLY A 559 -26.55 -51.14 -6.75
CA GLY A 559 -25.53 -50.94 -5.76
C GLY A 559 -24.86 -49.57 -5.84
N ASN A 560 -24.33 -49.14 -4.70
CA ASN A 560 -23.56 -47.91 -4.54
C ASN A 560 -22.38 -48.18 -3.60
N TRP A 561 -21.19 -48.21 -4.17
CA TRP A 561 -19.97 -48.52 -3.43
C TRP A 561 -19.04 -47.32 -3.38
N GLU A 562 -18.76 -46.85 -2.17
CA GLU A 562 -17.71 -45.87 -1.92
C GLU A 562 -16.33 -46.54 -2.03
N VAL A 563 -15.46 -46.02 -2.90
CA VAL A 563 -14.11 -46.53 -3.18
C VAL A 563 -13.07 -45.40 -3.14
N PRO A 564 -11.80 -45.69 -2.80
CA PRO A 564 -10.73 -44.71 -2.97
C PRO A 564 -10.67 -44.19 -4.41
N ALA A 565 -10.53 -42.88 -4.59
CA ALA A 565 -10.27 -42.29 -5.90
C ALA A 565 -8.75 -42.29 -6.15
N VAL A 566 -8.28 -43.22 -6.99
CA VAL A 566 -6.88 -43.38 -7.39
C VAL A 566 -6.77 -43.65 -8.89
N ASN A 567 -5.62 -43.28 -9.48
CA ASN A 567 -5.29 -43.66 -10.85
C ASN A 567 -5.13 -45.18 -10.95
N GLY A 568 -5.87 -45.82 -11.84
CA GLY A 568 -5.89 -47.28 -11.93
C GLY A 568 -7.07 -47.83 -12.71
N VAL A 569 -7.19 -49.15 -12.73
CA VAL A 569 -8.31 -49.87 -13.32
C VAL A 569 -9.10 -50.58 -12.19
N TYR A 570 -10.35 -50.19 -12.02
CA TYR A 570 -11.30 -50.84 -11.10
C TYR A 570 -12.05 -51.92 -11.87
N LYS A 571 -11.91 -53.18 -11.46
CA LYS A 571 -12.79 -54.27 -11.90
C LYS A 571 -13.95 -54.36 -10.90
N VAL A 572 -15.18 -54.33 -11.39
CA VAL A 572 -16.42 -54.31 -10.61
C VAL A 572 -17.28 -55.51 -11.01
N GLY A 573 -17.72 -56.30 -10.03
CA GLY A 573 -18.54 -57.49 -10.25
C GLY A 573 -17.76 -58.80 -10.10
N ASN A 574 -18.44 -59.94 -10.21
CA ASN A 574 -17.85 -61.27 -10.02
C ASN A 574 -17.22 -61.43 -8.62
N GLY A 575 -17.93 -60.97 -7.59
CA GLY A 575 -17.64 -61.17 -6.18
C GLY A 575 -16.88 -60.04 -5.49
N SER A 576 -16.28 -59.08 -6.21
CA SER A 576 -15.54 -57.97 -5.57
C SER A 576 -15.41 -56.73 -6.46
N ILE A 577 -15.00 -55.62 -5.85
CA ILE A 577 -14.36 -54.49 -6.54
C ILE A 577 -12.87 -54.58 -6.26
N THR A 578 -12.05 -54.73 -7.31
CA THR A 578 -10.58 -54.77 -7.21
C THR A 578 -9.95 -53.63 -7.99
N MET A 579 -8.84 -53.09 -7.51
CA MET A 579 -8.07 -52.06 -8.21
C MET A 579 -6.67 -52.57 -8.54
N ARG A 580 -6.25 -52.35 -9.79
CA ARG A 580 -4.89 -52.60 -10.27
C ARG A 580 -4.31 -51.35 -10.92
N PRO A 581 -2.97 -51.18 -10.95
CA PRO A 581 -2.34 -50.13 -11.74
C PRO A 581 -2.69 -50.22 -13.22
N ILE A 582 -2.61 -49.10 -13.92
CA ILE A 582 -2.68 -49.07 -15.39
C ILE A 582 -1.41 -49.74 -15.95
N ALA A 583 -1.59 -50.69 -16.87
CA ALA A 583 -0.49 -51.37 -17.54
C ALA A 583 0.46 -50.38 -18.23
N GLY A 584 1.77 -50.57 -18.08
CA GLY A 584 2.82 -49.74 -18.70
C GLY A 584 3.27 -48.50 -17.90
N VAL A 585 2.62 -48.16 -16.77
CA VAL A 585 2.95 -46.95 -16.00
C VAL A 585 3.93 -47.22 -14.83
N ASN A 586 4.04 -48.47 -14.37
CA ASN A 586 5.08 -48.91 -13.43
C ASN A 586 5.25 -50.43 -13.51
N ARG A 587 6.46 -50.92 -13.75
CA ARG A 587 6.80 -52.35 -13.94
C ARG A 587 6.83 -53.16 -12.63
N SER A 588 5.84 -52.97 -11.75
CA SER A 588 5.54 -53.95 -10.72
C SER A 588 4.11 -54.43 -10.92
N SER A 589 4.00 -55.68 -11.36
CA SER A 589 2.79 -56.49 -11.28
C SER A 589 2.40 -56.61 -9.81
N SER A 590 1.78 -55.56 -9.26
CA SER A 590 1.13 -55.65 -7.95
C SER A 590 -0.19 -56.38 -8.14
N ASP A 591 -0.41 -57.39 -7.30
CA ASP A 591 -1.67 -58.12 -7.28
C ASP A 591 -2.85 -57.14 -7.12
N PRO A 592 -3.98 -57.38 -7.81
CA PRO A 592 -5.17 -56.54 -7.66
C PRO A 592 -5.56 -56.41 -6.19
N LYS A 593 -5.66 -55.16 -5.72
CA LYS A 593 -6.11 -54.88 -4.35
C LYS A 593 -7.62 -54.95 -4.29
N VAL A 594 -8.15 -55.81 -3.43
CA VAL A 594 -9.58 -55.85 -3.13
C VAL A 594 -9.97 -54.58 -2.35
N LEU A 595 -10.97 -53.86 -2.84
CA LEU A 595 -11.52 -52.63 -2.24
C LEU A 595 -12.87 -52.88 -1.58
N LYS A 596 -13.68 -53.78 -2.15
CA LYS A 596 -14.97 -54.24 -1.62
C LYS A 596 -15.15 -55.70 -1.94
N ASP A 597 -15.66 -56.46 -0.98
CA ASP A 597 -16.07 -57.85 -1.16
C ASP A 597 -17.58 -57.96 -1.42
N ASN A 598 -18.02 -59.14 -1.82
CA ASN A 598 -19.42 -59.49 -2.04
C ASN A 598 -20.13 -58.58 -3.06
N VAL A 599 -19.45 -58.24 -4.17
CA VAL A 599 -20.01 -57.44 -5.26
C VAL A 599 -20.40 -58.36 -6.42
N HIS A 600 -21.65 -58.84 -6.38
CA HIS A 600 -22.26 -59.68 -7.41
C HIS A 600 -23.29 -58.89 -8.20
N ILE A 601 -23.18 -58.88 -9.52
CA ILE A 601 -24.05 -58.11 -10.41
C ILE A 601 -24.57 -59.05 -11.47
N ARG A 602 -25.81 -59.52 -11.29
CA ARG A 602 -26.48 -60.44 -12.20
C ARG A 602 -27.99 -60.37 -11.99
N ALA A 603 -28.74 -60.63 -13.05
CA ALA A 603 -30.16 -60.94 -12.95
C ALA A 603 -30.32 -62.42 -12.58
N ASN A 604 -31.10 -62.73 -11.54
CA ASN A 604 -31.43 -64.11 -11.16
C ASN A 604 -32.83 -64.52 -11.66
N LYS A 605 -33.66 -63.56 -12.05
CA LYS A 605 -35.02 -63.77 -12.57
C LYS A 605 -35.28 -62.96 -13.83
N ASN A 606 -36.31 -63.31 -14.58
CA ASN A 606 -36.62 -62.58 -15.82
C ASN A 606 -37.15 -61.16 -15.55
N SER A 607 -37.81 -60.94 -14.41
CA SER A 607 -38.18 -59.58 -13.96
C SER A 607 -36.98 -58.65 -13.75
N GLU A 608 -35.77 -59.19 -13.56
CA GLU A 608 -34.51 -58.44 -13.43
C GLU A 608 -33.73 -58.37 -14.76
N SER A 609 -34.29 -58.89 -15.87
CA SER A 609 -33.74 -58.68 -17.21
C SER A 609 -33.88 -57.21 -17.62
N GLY A 610 -32.92 -56.69 -18.38
CA GLY A 610 -32.84 -55.25 -18.66
C GLY A 610 -31.41 -54.75 -18.79
N TRP A 611 -31.25 -53.44 -18.85
CA TRP A 611 -29.96 -52.77 -18.95
C TRP A 611 -29.35 -52.57 -17.57
N TYR A 612 -28.09 -52.99 -17.41
CA TYR A 612 -27.26 -52.73 -16.25
C TYR A 612 -26.22 -51.69 -16.62
N VAL A 613 -26.23 -50.56 -15.93
CA VAL A 613 -25.45 -49.36 -16.27
C VAL A 613 -24.50 -49.01 -15.15
N PHE A 614 -23.21 -48.98 -15.45
CA PHE A 614 -22.16 -48.64 -14.51
C PHE A 614 -21.87 -47.13 -14.57
N VAL A 615 -21.92 -46.46 -13.43
CA VAL A 615 -21.62 -45.05 -13.28
C VAL A 615 -20.46 -44.87 -12.30
N TYR A 616 -19.39 -44.25 -12.76
CA TYR A 616 -18.33 -43.72 -11.90
C TYR A 616 -18.68 -42.27 -11.55
N ASP A 617 -18.70 -41.95 -10.26
CA ASP A 617 -18.98 -40.60 -9.76
C ASP A 617 -17.93 -40.17 -8.76
N PHE A 618 -17.05 -39.27 -9.19
CA PHE A 618 -16.09 -38.61 -8.34
C PHE A 618 -16.54 -37.17 -8.06
N PRO A 619 -16.83 -36.82 -6.80
CA PRO A 619 -17.46 -35.55 -6.44
C PRO A 619 -16.52 -34.33 -6.52
N GLY A 620 -15.21 -34.53 -6.72
CA GLY A 620 -14.24 -33.43 -6.73
C GLY A 620 -13.71 -33.07 -5.34
N SER A 621 -12.68 -32.22 -5.33
CA SER A 621 -12.06 -31.62 -4.15
C SER A 621 -11.28 -30.36 -4.55
N SER A 622 -10.70 -29.67 -3.58
CA SER A 622 -9.81 -28.54 -3.82
C SER A 622 -8.58 -28.92 -4.66
N ARG A 623 -8.16 -30.19 -4.66
CA ARG A 623 -7.01 -30.68 -5.45
C ARG A 623 -7.37 -31.29 -6.80
N ALA A 624 -8.65 -31.55 -7.08
CA ALA A 624 -9.05 -32.21 -8.33
C ALA A 624 -10.52 -31.96 -8.68
N LEU A 625 -10.79 -31.71 -9.95
CA LEU A 625 -12.13 -31.45 -10.47
C LEU A 625 -13.02 -32.70 -10.39
N ALA A 626 -14.31 -32.50 -10.13
CA ALA A 626 -15.30 -33.57 -10.21
C ALA A 626 -15.30 -34.24 -11.59
N ASN A 627 -15.55 -35.55 -11.62
CA ASN A 627 -15.68 -36.32 -12.86
C ASN A 627 -16.76 -37.37 -12.67
N LYS A 628 -17.70 -37.43 -13.61
CA LYS A 628 -18.79 -38.40 -13.59
C LYS A 628 -19.00 -38.97 -14.98
N SER A 629 -19.06 -40.29 -15.10
CA SER A 629 -19.37 -40.94 -16.36
C SER A 629 -20.85 -40.76 -16.70
N ALA A 630 -21.16 -40.55 -17.98
CA ALA A 630 -22.54 -40.43 -18.44
C ALA A 630 -23.34 -41.73 -18.23
N TYR A 631 -24.60 -41.60 -17.77
CA TYR A 631 -25.49 -42.74 -17.58
C TYR A 631 -25.79 -43.48 -18.90
N ASN A 632 -25.99 -42.76 -20.00
CA ASN A 632 -26.18 -43.35 -21.33
C ASN A 632 -24.90 -43.79 -22.05
N GLY A 633 -23.77 -43.94 -21.34
CA GLY A 633 -22.52 -44.40 -21.93
C GLY A 633 -22.66 -45.72 -22.67
N LEU A 634 -22.35 -45.74 -23.97
CA LEU A 634 -22.46 -46.95 -24.79
C LEU A 634 -21.62 -48.11 -24.22
N TRP A 635 -20.45 -47.77 -23.70
CA TRP A 635 -19.49 -48.72 -23.14
C TRP A 635 -19.78 -49.07 -21.68
N SER A 636 -20.57 -48.27 -20.96
CA SER A 636 -20.88 -48.47 -19.55
C SER A 636 -22.09 -49.35 -19.28
N ARG A 637 -22.81 -49.81 -20.31
CA ARG A 637 -24.02 -50.64 -20.18
C ARG A 637 -23.88 -52.06 -20.70
N ALA A 638 -24.57 -52.99 -20.06
CA ALA A 638 -24.77 -54.38 -20.50
C ALA A 638 -26.26 -54.73 -20.49
N LEU A 639 -26.75 -55.47 -21.47
CA LEU A 639 -28.12 -55.98 -21.52
C LEU A 639 -28.15 -57.41 -20.96
N VAL A 640 -29.01 -57.66 -19.98
CA VAL A 640 -29.39 -59.01 -19.59
C VAL A 640 -30.62 -59.41 -20.39
N GLU A 641 -30.51 -60.45 -21.20
CA GLU A 641 -31.63 -60.99 -21.96
C GLU A 641 -32.48 -61.96 -21.12
N PRO A 642 -33.81 -61.98 -21.36
CA PRO A 642 -34.76 -62.93 -20.75
C PRO A 642 -34.44 -64.43 -20.91
N ASN A 643 -33.53 -64.79 -21.81
CA ASN A 643 -33.18 -66.18 -22.14
C ASN A 643 -31.69 -66.45 -21.86
N VAL A 644 -31.34 -67.69 -21.50
CA VAL A 644 -29.94 -68.15 -21.42
C VAL A 644 -29.35 -68.19 -22.83
N LEU A 645 -28.32 -67.40 -23.11
CA LEU A 645 -27.59 -67.44 -24.39
C LEU A 645 -26.81 -68.76 -24.52
N THR A 646 -27.42 -69.78 -25.12
CA THR A 646 -26.77 -71.08 -25.38
C THR A 646 -26.17 -71.13 -26.79
N THR A 647 -25.13 -70.34 -27.05
CA THR A 647 -24.18 -70.69 -28.12
C THR A 647 -22.81 -70.05 -27.85
N PRO A 648 -21.71 -70.82 -27.76
CA PRO A 648 -20.39 -70.25 -27.57
C PRO A 648 -19.97 -69.44 -28.81
N VAL A 649 -19.51 -68.22 -28.58
CA VAL A 649 -18.87 -67.36 -29.58
C VAL A 649 -17.36 -67.64 -29.53
N SER A 650 -16.75 -67.87 -30.69
CA SER A 650 -15.30 -68.02 -30.85
C SER A 650 -14.76 -66.82 -31.63
N VAL A 651 -13.63 -66.28 -31.16
CA VAL A 651 -12.87 -65.21 -31.83
C VAL A 651 -11.46 -65.71 -32.08
N THR A 652 -11.00 -65.62 -33.32
CA THR A 652 -9.62 -65.92 -33.72
C THR A 652 -9.05 -64.70 -34.43
N THR A 653 -7.85 -64.25 -34.07
CA THR A 653 -7.16 -63.13 -34.74
C THR A 653 -6.01 -63.64 -35.61
N ARG A 654 -5.64 -62.85 -36.62
CA ARG A 654 -4.52 -63.14 -37.51
C ARG A 654 -3.94 -61.82 -38.04
N VAL A 655 -2.73 -61.52 -37.60
CA VAL A 655 -1.95 -60.39 -38.12
C VAL A 655 -1.64 -60.59 -39.61
N SER A 656 -1.60 -59.50 -40.37
CA SER A 656 -1.34 -59.51 -41.80
C SER A 656 0.04 -60.07 -42.12
N ASP A 657 1.03 -59.69 -41.29
CA ASP A 657 2.42 -60.10 -41.39
C ASP A 657 3.02 -60.23 -39.99
N GLU A 658 3.65 -61.37 -39.71
CA GLU A 658 4.28 -61.65 -38.41
C GLU A 658 5.57 -60.84 -38.19
N LYS A 659 6.10 -60.22 -39.26
CA LYS A 659 7.31 -59.39 -39.24
C LYS A 659 7.15 -58.23 -40.22
N VAL A 660 7.32 -57.01 -39.74
CA VAL A 660 7.18 -55.77 -40.52
C VAL A 660 8.36 -54.86 -40.18
N LYS A 661 8.82 -54.05 -41.14
CA LYS A 661 9.88 -53.05 -40.89
C LYS A 661 9.28 -51.80 -40.24
N ALA A 662 10.11 -51.06 -39.52
CA ALA A 662 9.71 -49.77 -38.96
C ALA A 662 9.22 -48.83 -40.08
N GLY A 663 7.98 -48.35 -39.96
CA GLY A 663 7.32 -47.52 -40.98
C GLY A 663 6.46 -48.28 -42.00
N GLU A 664 6.51 -49.61 -42.05
CA GLU A 664 5.58 -50.41 -42.85
C GLU A 664 4.21 -50.51 -42.16
N LYS A 665 3.15 -50.38 -42.95
CA LYS A 665 1.78 -50.56 -42.46
C LYS A 665 1.48 -52.04 -42.33
N PHE A 666 0.80 -52.42 -41.25
CA PHE A 666 0.27 -53.76 -41.03
C PHE A 666 -1.12 -53.68 -40.40
N HIS A 667 -1.83 -54.79 -40.39
CA HIS A 667 -3.18 -54.86 -39.82
C HIS A 667 -3.40 -56.22 -39.16
N ASP A 668 -4.44 -56.32 -38.33
CA ASP A 668 -4.88 -57.59 -37.74
C ASP A 668 -6.33 -57.85 -38.13
N ASN A 669 -6.65 -59.09 -38.45
CA ASN A 669 -7.98 -59.53 -38.84
C ASN A 669 -8.59 -60.42 -37.76
N ALA A 670 -9.67 -59.96 -37.13
CA ALA A 670 -10.47 -60.78 -36.23
C ALA A 670 -11.57 -61.51 -37.00
N ARG A 671 -11.58 -62.84 -36.90
CA ARG A 671 -12.68 -63.68 -37.36
C ARG A 671 -13.51 -64.09 -36.16
N ILE A 672 -14.81 -63.87 -36.26
CA ILE A 672 -15.78 -64.21 -35.21
C ILE A 672 -16.73 -65.28 -35.76
N THR A 673 -16.94 -66.35 -35.01
CA THR A 673 -17.84 -67.44 -35.37
C THR A 673 -18.76 -67.77 -34.19
N GLY A 674 -20.04 -68.01 -34.48
CA GLY A 674 -21.07 -68.27 -33.48
C GLY A 674 -22.26 -67.31 -33.60
N THR A 675 -23.27 -67.51 -32.76
CA THR A 675 -24.44 -66.62 -32.72
C THR A 675 -24.08 -65.35 -31.94
N LEU A 676 -23.90 -64.23 -32.65
CA LEU A 676 -23.62 -62.94 -32.04
C LEU A 676 -24.91 -62.16 -31.80
N PRO A 677 -25.18 -61.74 -30.57
CA PRO A 677 -26.20 -60.75 -30.30
C PRO A 677 -25.95 -59.46 -31.10
N LYS A 678 -27.01 -58.87 -31.67
CA LYS A 678 -26.93 -57.59 -32.39
C LYS A 678 -26.33 -56.50 -31.47
N GLY A 679 -25.29 -55.80 -31.94
CA GLY A 679 -24.55 -54.82 -31.15
C GLY A 679 -23.25 -55.35 -30.52
N SER A 680 -22.93 -56.63 -30.71
CA SER A 680 -21.61 -57.17 -30.39
C SER A 680 -20.51 -56.45 -31.19
N TYR A 681 -19.37 -56.21 -30.56
CA TYR A 681 -18.20 -55.60 -31.19
C TYR A 681 -16.93 -56.39 -30.82
N VAL A 682 -15.86 -56.15 -31.57
CA VAL A 682 -14.50 -56.57 -31.22
C VAL A 682 -13.68 -55.32 -30.95
N VAL A 683 -12.94 -55.32 -29.84
CA VAL A 683 -11.98 -54.26 -29.52
C VAL A 683 -10.60 -54.76 -29.89
N PHE A 684 -9.93 -54.03 -30.78
CA PHE A 684 -8.50 -54.18 -31.00
C PHE A 684 -7.78 -53.22 -30.07
N SER A 685 -6.92 -53.75 -29.21
CA SER A 685 -6.00 -52.96 -28.39
C SER A 685 -4.59 -53.19 -28.89
N ALA A 686 -4.01 -52.18 -29.54
CA ALA A 686 -2.61 -52.21 -29.94
C ALA A 686 -1.72 -51.87 -28.73
N TYR A 687 -0.66 -52.64 -28.52
CA TYR A 687 0.36 -52.39 -27.52
C TYR A 687 1.68 -52.01 -28.22
N GLU A 688 2.49 -51.17 -27.58
CA GLU A 688 3.84 -50.86 -28.05
C GLU A 688 4.73 -52.11 -27.93
N TYR A 689 5.59 -52.34 -28.93
CA TYR A 689 6.52 -53.47 -28.97
C TYR A 689 7.67 -53.26 -27.96
N GLU A 690 7.86 -54.19 -27.00
CA GLU A 690 9.06 -54.21 -26.13
C GLU A 690 10.19 -54.99 -26.81
N GLU A 691 11.31 -54.32 -27.06
CA GLU A 691 12.54 -54.95 -27.57
C GLU A 691 13.07 -55.99 -26.56
N GLY A 692 13.22 -57.26 -27.00
CA GLY A 692 13.95 -58.29 -26.24
C GLY A 692 13.13 -59.33 -25.46
N LYS A 693 11.81 -59.44 -25.65
CA LYS A 693 11.05 -60.63 -25.21
C LYS A 693 10.51 -61.39 -26.42
N GLU A 694 11.01 -62.59 -26.64
CA GLU A 694 10.33 -63.57 -27.49
C GLU A 694 8.92 -63.79 -26.94
N ASN A 695 7.90 -63.32 -27.67
CA ASN A 695 6.54 -63.78 -27.47
C ASN A 695 6.48 -65.23 -27.95
N LYS A 696 6.63 -66.19 -27.02
CA LYS A 696 6.00 -67.49 -27.21
C LYS A 696 4.51 -67.26 -27.24
N SER A 697 3.94 -67.26 -28.44
CA SER A 697 2.51 -67.47 -28.62
C SER A 697 2.20 -68.89 -28.17
N ASP A 698 1.82 -69.05 -26.90
CA ASP A 698 1.12 -70.25 -26.46
C ASP A 698 -0.27 -70.24 -27.10
N SER A 699 -0.28 -70.69 -28.36
CA SER A 699 -1.44 -71.24 -29.06
C SER A 699 -1.80 -72.60 -28.47
N SER A 700 -2.05 -72.67 -27.17
CA SER A 700 -2.65 -73.83 -26.51
C SER A 700 -2.97 -73.53 -25.05
N ASP A 701 -4.14 -72.95 -24.79
CA ASP A 701 -4.86 -73.20 -23.53
C ASP A 701 -6.36 -73.05 -23.75
N ALA A 702 -6.86 -73.81 -24.74
CA ALA A 702 -8.19 -74.40 -24.62
C ALA A 702 -8.10 -75.56 -23.60
N LYS A 703 -8.03 -75.24 -22.30
CA LYS A 703 -8.28 -76.25 -21.26
C LYS A 703 -9.78 -76.50 -21.18
N LYS A 704 -10.16 -77.69 -21.64
CA LYS A 704 -11.39 -78.39 -21.27
C LYS A 704 -11.59 -78.30 -19.75
N GLY A 705 -12.66 -77.65 -19.32
CA GLY A 705 -13.22 -77.82 -17.98
C GLY A 705 -14.22 -78.98 -18.04
N ASP A 706 -13.78 -80.16 -17.63
CA ASP A 706 -14.62 -81.35 -17.50
C ASP A 706 -15.75 -81.13 -16.49
N ALA A 707 -16.95 -81.58 -16.88
CA ALA A 707 -17.97 -82.01 -15.95
C ALA A 707 -17.44 -83.22 -15.16
N LYS A 708 -17.24 -83.08 -13.85
CA LYS A 708 -17.15 -84.23 -12.94
C LYS A 708 -18.53 -84.55 -12.38
N LYS A 709 -19.08 -85.67 -12.82
CA LYS A 709 -20.12 -86.42 -12.11
C LYS A 709 -19.54 -86.84 -10.75
N GLY A 710 -20.24 -86.50 -9.67
CA GLY A 710 -20.07 -87.17 -8.39
C GLY A 710 -20.78 -88.53 -8.40
N SER A 711 -20.12 -89.56 -7.88
CA SER A 711 -20.76 -90.75 -7.33
C SER A 711 -19.99 -91.20 -6.09
N ASN A 712 -20.72 -91.37 -4.99
CA ASN A 712 -20.42 -92.03 -3.72
C ASN A 712 -19.03 -92.67 -3.57
N SER A 713 -18.21 -92.19 -2.65
CA SER A 713 -18.04 -92.69 -1.27
C SER A 713 -17.06 -91.78 -0.52
#